data_AF-A0A7C8IPD6-F1
#
_entry.id   AF-A0A7C8IPD6-F1
#
_cell.length_a   1.000
_cell.length_b   1.000
_cell.length_c   1.000
_cell.angle_alpha   90.00
_cell.angle_beta   90.00
_cell.angle_gamma   90.00
#
_symmetry.space_group_name_H-M   'P 1'
#
loop_
_entity.id
_entity.type
_entity.pdbx_description
1 polymer ?
#
loop_
_entity_poly.entity_id
_entity_poly.type
_entity_poly.pdbx_seq_one_letter_code
_entity_poly.pdbx_strand_id
1 'polypeptide(L)'
;MSLSPTGVLAAASGISTHLLVFRVGEWDAVSPLIFVSYLSVFLVGTLVANLQFHIPVIEVTKLAGYHVFGLYLSMLIYRVFLHRLSKYPGPFLARVTNFYITARSMRKLHLFEEVEKLHAEYGDYVRLGPSELSIADPQAVKAIYGSQSPTSKGPWYTLLEPRIPLFMARDKQEHARRRKVWDQGFSTKALLGYDPRITKAINQLLNVIEGQRGRPIDITQWFAFFVFDVMEDLAFNKSSNMLADGKEAYVFSTIRADMYNIAFFSHLPWLLPFPKRTPLLNHNYLKFWNWIQNQINERIKNEPDQPDIFSWILSAYNKSAKTQRDNFNLHGDAQLIVIAGSDSTAAALTHIFFQLAHDPVLVQALQKELDALPDLTHDNLQTVELLDAVINETMRLHPPVPSGTQRVTPPEGLRIGDNLIPGDVIVQVPSYTVFRDPRAFEFPTEFIPERWTTRPELIKDRSVFIPFNTGPYGCVGKRLALIEIRRVVAEILSRYDFTTTPDHDKKAFLDGKQDTFTLVSAPLRYPDSPEYQNLTAIVTGATGVSGYHMVKVLSASSRWTKILCLSRRPPPQNFFTDLGEGAQRVEHLSVDLLLKPTEIANRLRDKIQNVDAVFYHSYMHPVSQGNAKDFWSNADEVSKVNVLLFENFIGALREAGLKPRRFLLQTGTKQYGFYLGPAAIPAFESDPRITLDENFYYAQEDALEAYCQAVGAKWNVTRPSYIIGAVSDGLLNHLIGIGIYAAVQAHLNQPITYPGDYAAWDREQVQSTGLLNAYFAEWLVLTDKTGNEAFNIHDGLSFTWGRLWPYLAQWYNVGWNPPEADVARYRTMQLPGPQTPRGYGPQATLRSTFSLLEWSHNPEVEKAWKELAQQHSLVLNPFDDHYRSRIFSFADSAIIGEAPMVTSVRKARLFGFFGTVDSYHSIFNALHEMARLRLIVGPTASKFEH
;
A
#
# COMPACT_ATOMS: atom_id res chain seq x y z
N MET A 1 -56.45 28.69 1.71
CA MET A 1 -56.38 29.29 0.35
C MET A 1 -57.14 28.39 -0.59
N SER A 2 -58.30 28.80 -1.10
CA SER A 2 -58.99 28.10 -2.18
C SER A 2 -58.22 28.33 -3.48
N LEU A 3 -57.79 27.27 -4.16
CA LEU A 3 -57.23 27.35 -5.50
C LEU A 3 -58.26 27.99 -6.44
N SER A 4 -57.85 28.99 -7.23
CA SER A 4 -58.72 29.52 -8.28
C SER A 4 -58.99 28.43 -9.33
N PRO A 5 -60.13 28.46 -10.04
CA PRO A 5 -60.41 27.51 -11.12
C PRO A 5 -59.30 27.45 -12.18
N THR A 6 -58.66 28.59 -12.46
CA THR A 6 -57.51 28.70 -13.37
C THR A 6 -56.25 28.01 -12.83
N GLY A 7 -55.99 28.08 -11.51
CA GLY A 7 -54.88 27.36 -10.88
C GLY A 7 -55.05 25.84 -10.92
N VAL A 8 -56.29 25.35 -10.77
CA VAL A 8 -56.60 23.91 -10.91
C VAL A 8 -56.34 23.42 -12.33
N LEU A 9 -56.77 24.18 -13.35
CA LEU A 9 -56.49 23.84 -14.75
C LEU A 9 -54.99 23.87 -15.07
N ALA A 10 -54.25 24.85 -14.52
CA ALA A 10 -52.79 24.91 -14.67
C ALA A 10 -52.12 23.67 -14.06
N ALA A 11 -52.48 23.28 -12.83
CA ALA A 11 -51.98 22.04 -12.22
C ALA A 11 -52.36 20.79 -13.03
N ALA A 12 -53.60 20.69 -13.52
CA ALA A 12 -54.05 19.60 -14.37
C ALA A 12 -53.26 19.49 -15.68
N SER A 13 -52.87 20.63 -16.29
CA SER A 13 -52.00 20.60 -17.46
C SER A 13 -50.63 20.01 -17.13
N GLY A 14 -50.04 20.34 -15.97
CA GLY A 14 -48.80 19.73 -15.50
C GLY A 14 -48.93 18.21 -15.29
N ILE A 15 -50.02 17.76 -14.67
CA ILE A 15 -50.32 16.34 -14.50
C ILE A 15 -50.39 15.63 -15.87
N SER A 16 -51.11 16.20 -16.83
CA SER A 16 -51.23 15.67 -18.18
C SER A 16 -49.87 15.61 -18.89
N THR A 17 -49.03 16.64 -18.76
CA THR A 17 -47.69 16.65 -19.34
C THR A 17 -46.80 15.55 -18.75
N HIS A 18 -46.88 15.29 -17.44
CA HIS A 18 -46.18 14.14 -16.86
C HIS A 18 -46.67 12.83 -17.48
N LEU A 19 -47.97 12.58 -17.48
CA LEU A 19 -48.54 11.28 -17.87
C LEU A 19 -48.39 10.98 -19.37
N LEU A 20 -48.49 11.99 -20.22
CA LEU A 20 -48.50 11.83 -21.69
C LEU A 20 -47.11 12.04 -22.32
N VAL A 21 -46.23 12.83 -21.69
CA VAL A 21 -44.93 13.19 -22.26
C VAL A 21 -43.79 12.59 -21.43
N PHE A 22 -43.56 13.10 -20.22
CA PHE A 22 -42.34 12.76 -19.47
C PHE A 22 -42.30 11.34 -18.90
N ARG A 23 -43.44 10.65 -18.86
CA ARG A 23 -43.51 9.24 -18.46
C ARG A 23 -43.04 8.29 -19.57
N VAL A 24 -43.10 8.70 -20.84
CA VAL A 24 -42.84 7.84 -22.00
C VAL A 24 -41.58 8.32 -22.73
N GLY A 25 -40.69 7.39 -23.07
CA GLY A 25 -39.46 7.68 -23.81
C GLY A 25 -38.28 8.17 -22.96
N GLU A 26 -37.21 8.56 -23.63
CA GLU A 26 -35.95 9.02 -23.03
C GLU A 26 -35.73 10.51 -23.33
N TRP A 27 -35.48 11.30 -22.29
CA TRP A 27 -35.42 12.77 -22.40
C TRP A 27 -34.03 13.35 -22.04
N ASP A 28 -33.08 12.51 -21.61
CA ASP A 28 -31.80 12.94 -21.05
C ASP A 28 -30.97 13.79 -22.02
N ALA A 29 -30.78 13.34 -23.26
CA ALA A 29 -29.95 14.03 -24.26
C ALA A 29 -30.55 15.35 -24.78
N VAL A 30 -31.86 15.55 -24.58
CA VAL A 30 -32.60 16.76 -25.01
C VAL A 30 -33.02 17.65 -23.84
N SER A 31 -32.56 17.36 -22.61
CA SER A 31 -32.90 18.12 -21.41
C SER A 31 -32.66 19.64 -21.52
N PRO A 32 -31.59 20.16 -22.18
CA PRO A 32 -31.42 21.60 -22.31
C PRO A 32 -32.42 22.22 -23.27
N LEU A 33 -32.85 21.46 -24.30
CA LEU A 33 -33.89 21.93 -25.22
C LEU A 33 -35.22 22.03 -24.50
N ILE A 34 -35.58 21.04 -23.69
CA ILE A 34 -36.79 21.08 -22.84
C ILE A 34 -36.75 22.30 -21.93
N PHE A 35 -35.64 22.53 -21.22
CA PHE A 35 -35.48 23.69 -20.35
C PHE A 35 -35.66 25.01 -21.09
N VAL A 36 -34.98 25.19 -22.23
CA VAL A 36 -35.09 26.39 -23.06
C VAL A 36 -36.51 26.55 -23.59
N SER A 37 -37.17 25.48 -24.03
CA SER A 37 -38.56 25.55 -24.50
C SER A 37 -39.51 26.03 -23.40
N TYR A 38 -39.40 25.50 -22.18
CA TYR A 38 -40.20 25.96 -21.04
C TYR A 38 -39.92 27.44 -20.71
N LEU A 39 -38.65 27.83 -20.70
CA LEU A 39 -38.25 29.22 -20.44
C LEU A 39 -38.77 30.17 -21.52
N SER A 40 -38.65 29.80 -22.80
CA SER A 40 -39.15 30.59 -23.93
C SER A 40 -40.67 30.74 -23.89
N VAL A 41 -41.41 29.64 -23.65
CA VAL A 41 -42.87 29.70 -23.51
C VAL A 41 -43.27 30.58 -22.32
N PHE A 42 -42.56 30.50 -21.20
CA PHE A 42 -42.81 31.35 -20.03
C PHE A 42 -42.55 32.84 -20.35
N LEU A 43 -41.41 33.18 -20.96
CA LEU A 43 -41.05 34.56 -21.27
C LEU A 43 -41.98 35.17 -22.33
N VAL A 44 -42.21 34.48 -23.44
CA VAL A 44 -43.12 34.93 -24.51
C VAL A 44 -44.55 34.99 -23.99
N GLY A 45 -45.00 33.97 -23.25
CA GLY A 45 -46.32 33.96 -22.63
C GLY A 45 -46.52 35.11 -21.65
N THR A 46 -45.51 35.43 -20.84
CA THR A 46 -45.53 36.58 -19.92
C THR A 46 -45.60 37.90 -20.69
N LEU A 47 -44.80 38.04 -21.75
CA LEU A 47 -44.80 39.25 -22.59
C LEU A 47 -46.15 39.47 -23.28
N VAL A 48 -46.73 38.44 -23.90
CA VAL A 48 -48.04 38.50 -24.57
C VAL A 48 -49.15 38.75 -23.56
N ALA A 49 -49.17 38.04 -22.43
CA ALA A 49 -50.17 38.21 -21.39
C ALA A 49 -50.14 39.64 -20.81
N ASN A 50 -48.95 40.22 -20.65
CA ASN A 50 -48.80 41.57 -20.14
C ASN A 50 -49.15 42.66 -21.18
N LEU A 51 -48.62 42.55 -22.41
CA LEU A 51 -48.80 43.57 -23.44
C LEU A 51 -50.19 43.55 -24.10
N GLN A 52 -50.75 42.36 -24.33
CA GLN A 52 -52.00 42.22 -25.08
C GLN A 52 -53.22 42.11 -24.16
N PHE A 53 -53.08 41.47 -23.00
CA PHE A 53 -54.18 41.17 -22.09
C PHE A 53 -54.09 41.89 -20.73
N HIS A 54 -53.05 42.69 -20.51
CA HIS A 54 -52.82 43.45 -19.27
C HIS A 54 -52.79 42.56 -18.01
N ILE A 55 -52.45 41.28 -18.16
CA ILE A 55 -52.32 40.35 -17.03
C ILE A 55 -51.00 40.65 -16.29
N PRO A 56 -51.02 40.84 -14.97
CA PRO A 56 -49.81 41.05 -14.18
C PRO A 56 -48.85 39.85 -14.28
N VAL A 57 -47.55 40.13 -14.37
CA VAL A 57 -46.49 39.10 -14.41
C VAL A 57 -46.63 38.09 -13.27
N ILE A 58 -47.00 38.55 -12.07
CA ILE A 58 -47.20 37.71 -10.89
C ILE A 58 -48.28 36.63 -11.09
N GLU A 59 -49.34 36.91 -11.86
CA GLU A 59 -50.39 35.92 -12.13
C GLU A 59 -49.92 34.86 -13.13
N VAL A 60 -49.13 35.26 -14.14
CA VAL A 60 -48.49 34.31 -15.07
C VAL A 60 -47.48 33.43 -14.34
N THR A 61 -46.68 34.01 -13.43
CA THR A 61 -45.74 33.26 -12.58
C THR A 61 -46.47 32.26 -11.68
N LYS A 62 -47.62 32.64 -11.07
CA LYS A 62 -48.44 31.70 -10.28
C LYS A 62 -48.95 30.53 -11.12
N LEU A 63 -49.47 30.79 -12.32
CA LEU A 63 -49.97 29.73 -13.22
C LEU A 63 -48.85 28.78 -13.65
N ALA A 64 -47.67 29.30 -14.01
CA ALA A 64 -46.49 28.49 -14.30
C ALA A 64 -46.08 27.65 -13.07
N GLY A 65 -46.12 28.25 -11.88
CA GLY A 65 -45.88 27.56 -10.62
C GLY A 65 -46.85 26.40 -10.37
N TYR A 66 -48.15 26.60 -10.62
CA TYR A 66 -49.16 25.53 -10.50
C TYR A 66 -48.94 24.41 -11.51
N HIS A 67 -48.59 24.73 -12.76
CA HIS A 67 -48.23 23.72 -13.76
C HIS A 67 -47.04 22.87 -13.32
N VAL A 68 -45.95 23.52 -12.91
CA VAL A 68 -44.74 22.83 -12.41
C VAL A 68 -45.05 21.99 -11.17
N PHE A 69 -45.86 22.52 -10.24
CA PHE A 69 -46.31 21.79 -9.06
C PHE A 69 -47.11 20.53 -9.44
N GLY A 70 -48.11 20.65 -10.33
CA GLY A 70 -48.90 19.52 -10.81
C GLY A 70 -48.06 18.46 -11.52
N LEU A 71 -47.08 18.88 -12.33
CA LEU A 71 -46.12 18.01 -12.99
C LEU A 71 -45.31 17.18 -11.99
N TYR A 72 -44.65 17.83 -11.03
CA TYR A 72 -43.82 17.14 -10.04
C TYR A 72 -44.65 16.33 -9.05
N LEU A 73 -45.81 16.81 -8.61
CA LEU A 73 -46.69 16.06 -7.71
C LEU A 73 -47.15 14.75 -8.38
N SER A 74 -47.60 14.82 -9.64
CA SER A 74 -47.97 13.64 -10.43
C SER A 74 -46.80 12.65 -10.57
N MET A 75 -45.60 13.17 -10.87
CA MET A 75 -44.39 12.36 -10.99
C MET A 75 -44.02 11.66 -9.67
N LEU A 76 -44.07 12.36 -8.55
CA LEU A 76 -43.74 11.81 -7.23
C LEU A 76 -44.74 10.74 -6.81
N ILE A 77 -46.04 11.00 -6.95
CA ILE A 77 -47.09 10.01 -6.65
C ILE A 77 -46.89 8.75 -7.50
N TYR A 78 -46.65 8.92 -8.80
CA TYR A 78 -46.39 7.80 -9.70
C TYR A 78 -45.16 7.01 -9.27
N ARG A 79 -44.01 7.66 -9.05
CA ARG A 79 -42.74 7.01 -8.70
C ARG A 79 -42.80 6.20 -7.40
N VAL A 80 -43.52 6.71 -6.39
CA VAL A 80 -43.63 6.09 -5.07
C VAL A 80 -44.63 4.94 -5.07
N PHE A 81 -45.82 5.12 -5.65
CA PHE A 81 -46.94 4.19 -5.46
C PHE A 81 -47.31 3.38 -6.70
N LEU A 82 -47.20 3.97 -7.90
CA LEU A 82 -47.76 3.40 -9.13
C LEU A 82 -46.69 2.91 -10.12
N HIS A 83 -45.41 3.14 -9.82
CA HIS A 83 -44.31 2.75 -10.69
C HIS A 83 -44.23 1.22 -10.79
N ARG A 84 -43.90 0.69 -11.97
CA ARG A 84 -43.73 -0.75 -12.20
C ARG A 84 -42.69 -1.43 -11.29
N LEU A 85 -41.81 -0.64 -10.67
CA LEU A 85 -40.83 -1.10 -9.69
C LEU A 85 -41.29 -0.97 -8.23
N SER A 86 -42.56 -0.65 -7.96
CA SER A 86 -43.07 -0.46 -6.59
C SER A 86 -42.95 -1.71 -5.71
N LYS A 87 -42.96 -2.90 -6.32
CA LYS A 87 -42.81 -4.19 -5.63
C LYS A 87 -41.36 -4.53 -5.23
N TYR A 88 -40.36 -3.88 -5.82
CA TYR A 88 -38.95 -4.20 -5.53
C TYR A 88 -38.47 -3.42 -4.30
N PRO A 89 -37.74 -4.08 -3.39
CA PRO A 89 -37.24 -3.46 -2.18
C PRO A 89 -36.11 -2.47 -2.48
N GLY A 90 -35.78 -1.65 -1.49
CA GLY A 90 -34.72 -0.65 -1.57
C GLY A 90 -35.08 0.62 -0.80
N PRO A 91 -34.10 1.52 -0.59
CA PRO A 91 -34.28 2.75 0.17
C PRO A 91 -35.44 3.60 -0.35
N PHE A 92 -36.22 4.21 0.55
CA PHE A 92 -37.39 5.00 0.15
C PHE A 92 -37.03 6.14 -0.83
N LEU A 93 -35.92 6.85 -0.58
CA LEU A 93 -35.47 7.95 -1.43
C LEU A 93 -35.04 7.49 -2.83
N ALA A 94 -34.55 6.24 -2.98
CA ALA A 94 -34.23 5.65 -4.28
C ALA A 94 -35.48 5.52 -5.18
N ARG A 95 -36.67 5.36 -4.59
CA ARG A 95 -37.93 5.34 -5.33
C ARG A 95 -38.26 6.70 -5.94
N VAL A 96 -37.84 7.77 -5.27
CA VAL A 96 -38.22 9.16 -5.57
C VAL A 96 -37.26 9.78 -6.57
N THR A 97 -35.95 9.59 -6.38
CA THR A 97 -34.94 10.36 -7.10
C THR A 97 -33.58 9.67 -7.22
N ASN A 98 -32.90 9.89 -8.35
CA ASN A 98 -31.49 9.48 -8.54
C ASN A 98 -30.50 10.33 -7.73
N PHE A 99 -30.93 11.48 -7.19
CA PHE A 99 -30.07 12.27 -6.28
C PHE A 99 -29.69 11.48 -5.02
N TYR A 100 -30.48 10.48 -4.61
CA TYR A 100 -30.13 9.59 -3.50
C TYR A 100 -28.85 8.80 -3.78
N ILE A 101 -28.83 8.06 -4.90
CA ILE A 101 -27.69 7.21 -5.25
C ILE A 101 -26.47 8.05 -5.64
N THR A 102 -26.69 9.18 -6.32
CA THR A 102 -25.64 10.18 -6.59
C THR A 102 -25.04 10.71 -5.29
N ALA A 103 -25.85 11.11 -4.30
CA ALA A 103 -25.32 11.60 -3.03
C ALA A 103 -24.54 10.53 -2.26
N ARG A 104 -24.90 9.24 -2.39
CA ARG A 104 -24.11 8.14 -1.85
C ARG A 104 -22.78 7.99 -2.56
N SER A 105 -22.78 7.98 -3.90
CA SER A 105 -21.56 7.93 -4.72
C SER A 105 -20.62 9.08 -4.37
N MET A 106 -21.12 10.32 -4.32
CA MET A 106 -20.33 11.54 -4.05
C MET A 106 -19.61 11.58 -2.69
N ARG A 107 -19.98 10.75 -1.71
CA ARG A 107 -19.34 10.77 -0.39
C ARG A 107 -17.89 10.29 -0.42
N LYS A 108 -17.64 9.20 -1.16
CA LYS A 108 -16.33 8.52 -1.22
C LYS A 108 -15.99 7.93 -2.58
N LEU A 109 -16.91 7.96 -3.54
CA LEU A 109 -16.85 7.21 -4.80
C LEU A 109 -16.72 5.70 -4.56
N HIS A 110 -17.29 5.17 -3.47
CA HIS A 110 -17.33 3.74 -3.12
C HIS A 110 -18.70 3.14 -3.43
N LEU A 111 -19.28 3.46 -4.60
CA LEU A 111 -20.65 3.05 -4.90
C LEU A 111 -20.81 1.51 -4.85
N PHE A 112 -19.79 0.76 -5.27
CA PHE A 112 -19.77 -0.70 -5.22
C PHE A 112 -19.97 -1.27 -3.81
N GLU A 113 -19.34 -0.71 -2.77
CA GLU A 113 -19.55 -1.15 -1.37
C GLU A 113 -20.92 -0.72 -0.85
N GLU A 114 -21.37 0.48 -1.24
CA GLU A 114 -22.69 0.96 -0.85
C GLU A 114 -23.81 0.12 -1.48
N VAL A 115 -23.63 -0.38 -2.70
CA VAL A 115 -24.55 -1.30 -3.37
C VAL A 115 -24.49 -2.70 -2.75
N GLU A 116 -23.30 -3.20 -2.41
CA GLU A 116 -23.15 -4.46 -1.66
C GLU A 116 -23.91 -4.43 -0.32
N LYS A 117 -23.77 -3.34 0.46
CA LYS A 117 -24.53 -3.14 1.71
C LYS A 117 -26.04 -3.15 1.49
N LEU A 118 -26.50 -2.54 0.39
CA LEU A 118 -27.93 -2.56 0.06
C LEU A 118 -28.41 -3.96 -0.33
N HIS A 119 -27.59 -4.75 -1.03
CA HIS A 119 -27.93 -6.14 -1.31
C HIS A 119 -27.95 -7.01 -0.04
N ALA A 120 -27.05 -6.74 0.92
CA ALA A 120 -27.08 -7.39 2.23
C ALA A 120 -28.36 -7.06 3.02
N GLU A 121 -28.91 -5.85 2.88
CA GLU A 121 -30.13 -5.41 3.57
C GLU A 121 -31.43 -5.82 2.86
N TYR A 122 -31.50 -5.70 1.53
CA TYR A 122 -32.73 -5.82 0.75
C TYR A 122 -32.80 -7.08 -0.14
N GLY A 123 -31.74 -7.87 -0.20
CA GLY A 123 -31.65 -9.10 -0.99
C GLY A 123 -31.19 -8.89 -2.44
N ASP A 124 -31.47 -9.85 -3.32
CA ASP A 124 -30.88 -9.91 -4.67
C ASP A 124 -31.36 -8.83 -5.63
N TYR A 125 -32.54 -8.24 -5.43
CA TYR A 125 -33.16 -7.30 -6.36
C TYR A 125 -33.41 -5.96 -5.67
N VAL A 126 -32.53 -4.98 -5.90
CA VAL A 126 -32.54 -3.71 -5.15
C VAL A 126 -32.81 -2.54 -6.09
N ARG A 127 -33.80 -1.71 -5.72
CA ARG A 127 -34.09 -0.46 -6.43
C ARG A 127 -33.09 0.63 -6.02
N LEU A 128 -32.24 1.05 -6.96
CA LEU A 128 -31.25 2.12 -6.76
C LEU A 128 -31.74 3.50 -7.22
N GLY A 129 -32.73 3.53 -8.12
CA GLY A 129 -33.31 4.75 -8.65
C GLY A 129 -34.78 4.56 -9.05
N PRO A 130 -35.49 5.62 -9.49
CA PRO A 130 -36.89 5.52 -9.85
C PRO A 130 -37.17 4.45 -10.91
N SER A 131 -36.25 4.26 -11.86
CA SER A 131 -36.36 3.31 -12.97
C SER A 131 -35.18 2.31 -13.04
N GLU A 132 -34.41 2.17 -11.96
CA GLU A 132 -33.14 1.42 -11.94
C GLU A 132 -33.14 0.32 -10.87
N LEU A 133 -32.78 -0.90 -11.28
CA LEU A 133 -32.57 -2.06 -10.44
C LEU A 133 -31.12 -2.55 -10.52
N SER A 134 -30.52 -2.79 -9.35
CA SER A 134 -29.32 -3.61 -9.19
C SER A 134 -29.75 -5.04 -8.89
N ILE A 135 -29.14 -6.02 -9.57
CA ILE A 135 -29.52 -7.43 -9.47
C ILE A 135 -28.28 -8.27 -9.17
N ALA A 136 -28.20 -8.83 -7.96
CA ALA A 136 -27.10 -9.67 -7.49
C ALA A 136 -27.39 -11.18 -7.60
N ASP A 137 -28.53 -11.58 -8.19
CA ASP A 137 -28.84 -12.97 -8.52
C ASP A 137 -27.82 -13.51 -9.56
N PRO A 138 -27.10 -14.61 -9.30
CA PRO A 138 -26.15 -15.21 -10.25
C PRO A 138 -26.74 -15.45 -11.65
N GLN A 139 -28.03 -15.80 -11.75
CA GLN A 139 -28.70 -16.05 -13.03
C GLN A 139 -28.84 -14.78 -13.88
N ALA A 140 -28.79 -13.60 -13.25
CA ALA A 140 -28.90 -12.31 -13.94
C ALA A 140 -27.71 -12.05 -14.87
N VAL A 141 -26.52 -12.59 -14.57
CA VAL A 141 -25.31 -12.42 -15.40
C VAL A 141 -25.59 -12.90 -16.83
N LYS A 142 -26.08 -14.14 -16.97
CA LYS A 142 -26.40 -14.71 -18.29
C LYS A 142 -27.61 -14.03 -18.93
N ALA A 143 -28.65 -13.73 -18.16
CA ALA A 143 -29.87 -13.11 -18.68
C ALA A 143 -29.65 -11.69 -19.21
N ILE A 144 -28.80 -10.90 -18.54
CA ILE A 144 -28.55 -9.49 -18.86
C ILE A 144 -27.38 -9.34 -19.83
N TYR A 145 -26.28 -10.08 -19.67
CA TYR A 145 -25.07 -9.89 -20.48
C TYR A 145 -24.76 -11.01 -21.47
N GLY A 146 -25.46 -12.15 -21.40
CA GLY A 146 -25.22 -13.31 -22.25
C GLY A 146 -25.37 -13.03 -23.74
N SER A 147 -24.84 -13.95 -24.56
CA SER A 147 -24.84 -13.86 -26.03
C SER A 147 -26.22 -13.67 -26.65
N GLN A 148 -27.25 -14.27 -26.04
CA GLN A 148 -28.65 -14.22 -26.46
C GLN A 148 -29.49 -13.23 -25.64
N SER A 149 -28.85 -12.35 -24.86
CA SER A 149 -29.57 -11.37 -24.04
C SER A 149 -30.42 -10.44 -24.92
N PRO A 150 -31.72 -10.30 -24.65
CA PRO A 150 -32.58 -9.39 -25.40
C PRO A 150 -32.33 -7.92 -25.01
N THR A 151 -31.65 -7.67 -23.90
CA THR A 151 -31.42 -6.31 -23.37
C THR A 151 -30.63 -5.42 -24.34
N SER A 152 -30.78 -4.10 -24.17
CA SER A 152 -30.04 -3.07 -24.91
C SER A 152 -29.22 -2.21 -23.95
N LYS A 153 -28.30 -1.40 -24.48
CA LYS A 153 -27.55 -0.42 -23.66
C LYS A 153 -28.46 0.72 -23.21
N GLY A 154 -28.36 1.08 -21.92
CA GLY A 154 -29.19 2.12 -21.32
C GLY A 154 -28.75 3.57 -21.59
N PRO A 155 -29.44 4.55 -20.99
CA PRO A 155 -29.20 5.98 -21.20
C PRO A 155 -27.79 6.47 -20.84
N TRP A 156 -27.07 5.78 -19.95
CA TRP A 156 -25.68 6.11 -19.59
C TRP A 156 -24.75 6.10 -20.82
N TYR A 157 -25.07 5.36 -21.88
CA TYR A 157 -24.26 5.35 -23.09
C TYR A 157 -24.49 6.56 -24.01
N THR A 158 -25.29 7.54 -23.60
CA THR A 158 -25.46 8.82 -24.31
C THR A 158 -24.51 9.91 -23.82
N LEU A 159 -23.69 9.63 -22.79
CA LEU A 159 -22.86 10.65 -22.12
C LEU A 159 -21.82 11.30 -23.02
N LEU A 160 -21.41 10.72 -24.15
CA LEU A 160 -20.46 11.34 -25.09
C LEU A 160 -21.10 11.92 -26.35
N GLU A 161 -22.43 11.89 -26.47
CA GLU A 161 -23.11 12.45 -27.63
C GLU A 161 -22.68 13.92 -27.91
N PRO A 162 -22.49 14.29 -29.20
CA PRO A 162 -22.82 13.52 -30.40
C PRO A 162 -21.77 12.48 -30.85
N ARG A 163 -20.65 12.33 -30.12
CA ARG A 163 -19.56 11.40 -30.44
C ARG A 163 -19.85 10.02 -29.85
N ILE A 164 -19.98 9.02 -30.70
CA ILE A 164 -20.41 7.67 -30.29
C ILE A 164 -19.27 6.68 -30.54
N PRO A 165 -18.38 6.45 -29.56
CA PRO A 165 -17.42 5.35 -29.62
C PRO A 165 -18.14 4.00 -29.70
N LEU A 166 -17.45 2.95 -30.19
CA LEU A 166 -18.01 1.60 -30.29
C LEU A 166 -18.62 1.14 -28.96
N PHE A 167 -17.91 1.35 -27.85
CA PHE A 167 -18.40 1.00 -26.51
C PHE A 167 -19.72 1.69 -26.14
N MET A 168 -20.04 2.85 -26.72
CA MET A 168 -21.29 3.58 -26.48
C MET A 168 -22.36 3.36 -27.56
N ALA A 169 -22.07 2.63 -28.62
CA ALA A 169 -23.08 2.31 -29.64
C ALA A 169 -24.21 1.45 -29.03
N ARG A 170 -25.41 2.05 -28.96
CA ARG A 170 -26.64 1.43 -28.42
C ARG A 170 -27.40 0.63 -29.46
N ASP A 171 -27.35 1.07 -30.72
CA ASP A 171 -27.93 0.31 -31.84
C ASP A 171 -27.14 -0.98 -32.06
N LYS A 172 -27.84 -2.12 -32.01
CA LYS A 172 -27.22 -3.46 -32.05
C LYS A 172 -26.58 -3.73 -33.42
N GLN A 173 -27.20 -3.28 -34.51
CA GLN A 173 -26.72 -3.56 -35.86
C GLN A 173 -25.47 -2.75 -36.17
N GLU A 174 -25.47 -1.46 -35.83
CA GLU A 174 -24.33 -0.57 -36.01
C GLU A 174 -23.16 -0.97 -35.11
N HIS A 175 -23.44 -1.36 -33.86
CA HIS A 175 -22.42 -1.93 -33.00
C HIS A 175 -21.81 -3.18 -33.62
N ALA A 176 -22.62 -4.15 -34.05
CA ALA A 176 -22.13 -5.38 -34.66
C ALA A 176 -21.30 -5.12 -35.94
N ARG A 177 -21.72 -4.15 -36.76
CA ARG A 177 -20.99 -3.74 -37.98
C ARG A 177 -19.62 -3.17 -37.64
N ARG A 178 -19.55 -2.19 -36.73
CA ARG A 178 -18.28 -1.55 -36.31
C ARG A 178 -17.39 -2.50 -35.50
N ARG A 179 -17.99 -3.37 -34.69
CA ARG A 179 -17.28 -4.38 -33.88
C ARG A 179 -16.41 -5.30 -34.73
N LYS A 180 -16.85 -5.68 -35.93
CA LYS A 180 -16.04 -6.49 -36.87
C LYS A 180 -14.70 -5.85 -37.22
N VAL A 181 -14.66 -4.52 -37.36
CA VAL A 181 -13.42 -3.78 -37.66
C VAL A 181 -12.49 -3.81 -36.44
N TRP A 182 -13.06 -3.58 -35.26
CA TRP A 182 -12.32 -3.66 -34.01
C TRP A 182 -11.75 -5.07 -33.77
N ASP A 183 -12.53 -6.13 -34.00
CA ASP A 183 -12.06 -7.51 -33.83
C ASP A 183 -10.87 -7.84 -34.76
N GLN A 184 -10.74 -7.20 -35.93
CA GLN A 184 -9.55 -7.34 -36.79
C GLN A 184 -8.30 -6.74 -36.14
N GLY A 185 -8.42 -5.55 -35.57
CA GLY A 185 -7.34 -4.88 -34.83
C GLY A 185 -6.93 -5.58 -33.54
N PHE A 186 -7.75 -6.49 -33.02
CA PHE A 186 -7.44 -7.31 -31.85
C PHE A 186 -7.30 -8.82 -32.18
N SER A 187 -7.11 -9.15 -33.46
CA SER A 187 -6.79 -10.51 -33.89
C SER A 187 -5.39 -10.93 -33.41
N THR A 188 -5.14 -12.23 -33.27
CA THR A 188 -3.82 -12.74 -32.85
C THR A 188 -2.69 -12.17 -33.73
N LYS A 189 -2.91 -12.09 -35.05
CA LYS A 189 -1.92 -11.52 -35.99
C LYS A 189 -1.65 -10.03 -35.72
N ALA A 190 -2.67 -9.24 -35.42
CA ALA A 190 -2.51 -7.82 -35.13
C ALA A 190 -1.74 -7.61 -33.82
N LEU A 191 -2.10 -8.37 -32.77
CA LEU A 191 -1.45 -8.28 -31.46
C LEU A 191 0.05 -8.62 -31.50
N LEU A 192 0.45 -9.62 -32.31
CA LEU A 192 1.87 -9.92 -32.53
C LEU A 192 2.63 -8.74 -33.14
N GLY A 193 1.99 -7.94 -34.00
CA GLY A 193 2.57 -6.71 -34.54
C GLY A 193 2.67 -5.57 -33.52
N TYR A 194 1.95 -5.64 -32.40
CA TYR A 194 2.01 -4.63 -31.34
C TYR A 194 3.12 -4.92 -30.31
N ASP A 195 3.61 -6.15 -30.22
CA ASP A 195 4.60 -6.57 -29.22
C ASP A 195 5.87 -5.70 -29.18
N PRO A 196 6.45 -5.23 -30.31
CA PRO A 196 7.62 -4.33 -30.24
C PRO A 196 7.33 -3.01 -29.51
N ARG A 197 6.11 -2.47 -29.64
CA ARG A 197 5.68 -1.23 -28.97
C ARG A 197 5.50 -1.46 -27.47
N ILE A 198 4.87 -2.59 -27.11
CA ILE A 198 4.68 -3.00 -25.72
C ILE A 198 6.03 -3.26 -25.05
N THR A 199 6.91 -4.03 -25.70
CA THR A 199 8.27 -4.34 -25.22
C THR A 199 9.09 -3.07 -25.00
N LYS A 200 9.00 -2.09 -25.90
CA LYS A 200 9.65 -0.78 -25.72
C LYS A 200 9.17 -0.09 -24.45
N ALA A 201 7.87 -0.01 -24.23
CA ALA A 201 7.30 0.62 -23.04
C ALA A 201 7.63 -0.14 -21.74
N ILE A 202 7.67 -1.48 -21.79
CA ILE A 202 8.08 -2.32 -20.66
C ILE A 202 9.53 -1.99 -20.30
N ASN A 203 10.44 -1.97 -21.28
CA ASN A 203 11.85 -1.63 -21.02
C ASN A 203 11.99 -0.23 -20.41
N GLN A 204 11.17 0.75 -20.82
CA GLN A 204 11.15 2.07 -20.19
C GLN A 204 10.68 1.99 -18.73
N LEU A 205 9.61 1.25 -18.44
CA LEU A 205 9.13 1.01 -17.08
C LEU A 205 10.20 0.33 -16.21
N LEU A 206 10.87 -0.70 -16.74
CA LEU A 206 11.95 -1.40 -16.03
C LEU A 206 13.14 -0.45 -15.74
N ASN A 207 13.51 0.41 -16.68
CA ASN A 207 14.56 1.41 -16.46
C ASN A 207 14.20 2.40 -15.34
N VAL A 208 12.92 2.80 -15.25
CA VAL A 208 12.43 3.63 -14.15
C VAL A 208 12.54 2.89 -12.82
N ILE A 209 12.12 1.63 -12.78
CA ILE A 209 12.19 0.78 -11.57
C ILE A 209 13.65 0.60 -11.13
N GLU A 210 14.57 0.26 -12.04
CA GLU A 210 16.00 0.13 -11.74
C GLU A 210 16.59 1.44 -11.21
N GLY A 211 16.22 2.58 -11.81
CA GLY A 211 16.66 3.90 -11.37
C GLY A 211 16.20 4.28 -9.96
N GLN A 212 15.16 3.61 -9.44
CA GLN A 212 14.63 3.81 -8.09
C GLN A 212 15.01 2.67 -7.13
N ARG A 213 15.98 1.81 -7.50
CA ARG A 213 16.36 0.66 -6.68
C ARG A 213 16.71 1.08 -5.24
N GLY A 214 16.09 0.41 -4.28
CA GLY A 214 16.27 0.68 -2.84
C GLY A 214 15.54 1.94 -2.34
N ARG A 215 14.78 2.65 -3.20
CA ARG A 215 13.95 3.79 -2.85
C ARG A 215 12.46 3.42 -2.98
N PRO A 216 11.57 3.99 -2.14
CA PRO A 216 10.14 3.81 -2.32
C PRO A 216 9.66 4.40 -3.65
N ILE A 217 8.76 3.70 -4.34
CA ILE A 217 8.21 4.09 -5.63
C ILE A 217 6.68 3.94 -5.63
N ASP A 218 5.95 4.91 -6.17
CA ASP A 218 4.51 4.79 -6.42
C ASP A 218 4.24 3.99 -7.70
N ILE A 219 4.17 2.66 -7.59
CA ILE A 219 3.98 1.83 -8.78
C ILE A 219 2.60 2.05 -9.44
N THR A 220 1.60 2.55 -8.71
CA THR A 220 0.28 2.88 -9.27
C THR A 220 0.38 3.95 -10.35
N GLN A 221 1.15 5.00 -10.07
CA GLN A 221 1.40 6.08 -11.04
C GLN A 221 2.16 5.55 -12.27
N TRP A 222 3.19 4.73 -12.05
CA TRP A 222 4.00 4.22 -13.16
C TRP A 222 3.28 3.21 -14.02
N PHE A 223 2.41 2.36 -13.46
CA PHE A 223 1.51 1.52 -14.26
C PHE A 223 0.52 2.37 -15.06
N ALA A 224 -0.03 3.44 -14.50
CA ALA A 224 -0.88 4.34 -15.25
C ALA A 224 -0.14 5.03 -16.41
N PHE A 225 1.12 5.43 -16.20
CA PHE A 225 1.96 6.00 -17.26
C PHE A 225 2.30 4.97 -18.33
N PHE A 226 2.67 3.75 -17.92
CA PHE A 226 2.99 2.66 -18.82
C PHE A 226 1.84 2.36 -19.77
N VAL A 227 0.65 2.07 -19.24
CA VAL A 227 -0.46 1.67 -20.10
C VAL A 227 -0.93 2.85 -20.95
N PHE A 228 -0.92 4.08 -20.41
CA PHE A 228 -1.32 5.24 -21.20
C PHE A 228 -0.39 5.49 -22.39
N ASP A 229 0.93 5.46 -22.19
CA ASP A 229 1.90 5.64 -23.27
C ASP A 229 1.77 4.53 -24.33
N VAL A 230 1.51 3.28 -23.91
CA VAL A 230 1.24 2.15 -24.84
C VAL A 230 -0.03 2.41 -25.65
N MET A 231 -1.13 2.79 -25.00
CA MET A 231 -2.40 2.99 -25.67
C MET A 231 -2.43 4.25 -26.53
N GLU A 232 -1.69 5.29 -26.17
CA GLU A 232 -1.48 6.47 -27.01
C GLU A 232 -0.70 6.11 -28.27
N ASP A 233 0.35 5.29 -28.15
CA ASP A 233 1.12 4.82 -29.31
C ASP A 233 0.27 3.93 -30.24
N LEU A 234 -0.53 3.04 -29.66
CA LEU A 234 -1.44 2.19 -30.44
C LEU A 234 -2.64 2.94 -31.05
N ALA A 235 -2.95 4.15 -30.56
CA ALA A 235 -3.99 5.01 -31.11
C ALA A 235 -3.45 5.99 -32.17
N PHE A 236 -2.27 6.56 -31.93
CA PHE A 236 -1.80 7.76 -32.63
C PHE A 236 -0.35 7.65 -33.14
N ASN A 237 0.30 6.48 -33.00
CA ASN A 237 1.70 6.28 -33.35
C ASN A 237 2.62 7.37 -32.74
N LYS A 238 2.31 7.78 -31.51
CA LYS A 238 3.05 8.76 -30.72
C LYS A 238 2.93 8.41 -29.25
N SER A 239 3.81 8.98 -28.43
CA SER A 239 3.69 8.93 -26.98
C SER A 239 3.87 10.33 -26.40
N SER A 240 3.12 10.63 -25.34
CA SER A 240 3.36 11.78 -24.46
C SER A 240 4.60 11.62 -23.60
N ASN A 241 5.26 10.46 -23.66
CA ASN A 241 6.49 10.10 -22.95
C ASN A 241 6.36 10.26 -21.43
N MET A 242 5.18 10.00 -20.86
CA MET A 242 4.98 10.14 -19.41
C MET A 242 5.87 9.18 -18.62
N LEU A 243 6.16 7.98 -19.16
CA LEU A 243 7.13 7.06 -18.58
C LEU A 243 8.55 7.63 -18.55
N ALA A 244 9.00 8.25 -19.65
CA ALA A 244 10.36 8.75 -19.76
C ALA A 244 10.55 10.05 -18.94
N ASP A 245 9.55 10.93 -18.96
CA ASP A 245 9.62 12.24 -18.32
C ASP A 245 9.24 12.20 -16.83
N GLY A 246 8.54 11.14 -16.40
CA GLY A 246 8.00 11.02 -15.04
C GLY A 246 6.94 12.09 -14.72
N LYS A 247 6.26 12.62 -15.74
CA LYS A 247 5.33 13.75 -15.63
C LYS A 247 4.00 13.46 -16.31
N GLU A 248 2.91 13.84 -15.64
CA GLU A 248 1.57 13.74 -16.21
C GLU A 248 1.42 14.67 -17.41
N ALA A 249 0.98 14.11 -18.55
CA ALA A 249 0.56 14.90 -19.69
C ALA A 249 -0.77 15.62 -19.42
N TYR A 250 -0.99 16.75 -20.11
CA TYR A 250 -2.25 17.49 -20.05
C TYR A 250 -3.47 16.59 -20.36
N VAL A 251 -3.34 15.69 -21.33
CA VAL A 251 -4.44 14.80 -21.73
C VAL A 251 -4.80 13.80 -20.62
N PHE A 252 -3.81 13.23 -19.94
CA PHE A 252 -4.00 12.28 -18.84
C PHE A 252 -4.76 12.93 -17.68
N SER A 253 -4.31 14.12 -17.24
CA SER A 253 -4.98 14.88 -16.17
C SER A 253 -6.41 15.31 -16.54
N THR A 254 -6.66 15.66 -17.82
CA THR A 254 -8.00 16.01 -18.32
C THR A 254 -8.93 14.80 -18.31
N ILE A 255 -8.47 13.64 -18.80
CA ILE A 255 -9.24 12.40 -18.81
C ILE A 255 -9.63 11.99 -17.39
N ARG A 256 -8.69 12.05 -16.44
CA ARG A 256 -8.95 11.75 -15.03
C ARG A 256 -10.03 12.66 -14.45
N ALA A 257 -9.96 13.97 -14.72
CA ALA A 257 -10.99 14.92 -14.29
C ALA A 257 -12.37 14.63 -14.91
N ASP A 258 -12.41 14.26 -16.19
CA ASP A 258 -13.65 13.89 -16.88
C ASP A 258 -14.26 12.59 -16.33
N MET A 259 -13.44 11.60 -15.96
CA MET A 259 -13.91 10.38 -15.29
C MET A 259 -14.56 10.68 -13.94
N TYR A 260 -14.00 11.60 -13.12
CA TYR A 260 -14.67 12.05 -11.89
C TYR A 260 -16.01 12.71 -12.16
N ASN A 261 -16.11 13.56 -13.19
CA ASN A 261 -17.38 14.17 -13.58
C ASN A 261 -18.40 13.11 -14.02
N ILE A 262 -17.97 12.10 -14.78
CA ILE A 262 -18.82 10.96 -15.15
C ILE A 262 -19.29 10.20 -13.91
N ALA A 263 -18.41 9.97 -12.92
CA ALA A 263 -18.75 9.32 -11.66
C ALA A 263 -19.86 10.07 -10.89
N PHE A 264 -19.73 11.40 -10.79
CA PHE A 264 -20.69 12.25 -10.09
C PHE A 264 -22.07 12.28 -10.76
N PHE A 265 -22.10 12.25 -12.09
CA PHE A 265 -23.35 12.41 -12.86
C PHE A 265 -23.80 11.12 -13.56
N SER A 266 -23.23 9.96 -13.25
CA SER A 266 -23.53 8.67 -13.88
C SER A 266 -25.01 8.29 -13.78
N HIS A 267 -25.66 8.59 -12.65
CA HIS A 267 -27.10 8.38 -12.44
C HIS A 267 -27.96 9.61 -12.78
N LEU A 268 -27.35 10.71 -13.22
CA LEU A 268 -28.01 11.94 -13.65
C LEU A 268 -27.58 12.33 -15.09
N PRO A 269 -27.71 11.43 -16.08
CA PRO A 269 -27.23 11.69 -17.45
C PRO A 269 -27.86 12.94 -18.08
N TRP A 270 -29.10 13.28 -17.70
CA TRP A 270 -29.77 14.51 -18.14
C TRP A 270 -29.07 15.82 -17.72
N LEU A 271 -28.18 15.82 -16.73
CA LEU A 271 -27.44 17.04 -16.34
C LEU A 271 -26.25 17.33 -17.26
N LEU A 272 -25.59 16.31 -17.82
CA LEU A 272 -24.37 16.50 -18.60
C LEU A 272 -24.52 17.33 -19.88
N PRO A 273 -25.66 17.32 -20.61
CA PRO A 273 -25.84 18.17 -21.78
C PRO A 273 -25.82 19.67 -21.49
N PHE A 274 -26.14 20.12 -20.26
CA PHE A 274 -26.16 21.55 -19.90
C PHE A 274 -24.78 22.21 -20.03
N PRO A 275 -23.74 21.79 -19.27
CA PRO A 275 -22.42 22.42 -19.36
C PRO A 275 -21.79 22.31 -20.76
N LYS A 276 -22.13 21.28 -21.54
CA LYS A 276 -21.66 21.13 -22.93
C LYS A 276 -22.23 22.15 -23.90
N ARG A 277 -23.47 22.61 -23.66
CA ARG A 277 -24.20 23.54 -24.55
C ARG A 277 -24.11 24.99 -24.09
N THR A 278 -23.70 25.25 -22.85
CA THR A 278 -23.54 26.61 -22.33
C THR A 278 -22.14 27.16 -22.68
N PRO A 279 -22.05 28.32 -23.38
CA PRO A 279 -20.78 29.00 -23.61
C PRO A 279 -20.03 29.25 -22.29
N LEU A 280 -18.69 29.24 -22.32
CA LEU A 280 -17.77 29.32 -21.16
C LEU A 280 -17.69 28.03 -20.33
N LEU A 281 -18.81 27.36 -20.03
CA LEU A 281 -18.80 26.08 -19.30
C LEU A 281 -18.29 24.92 -20.16
N ASN A 282 -18.41 25.03 -21.49
CA ASN A 282 -17.95 24.00 -22.44
C ASN A 282 -16.48 24.12 -22.86
N HIS A 283 -15.69 25.03 -22.28
CA HIS A 283 -14.31 25.29 -22.70
C HIS A 283 -13.43 24.04 -22.66
N ASN A 284 -13.40 23.33 -21.53
CA ASN A 284 -12.59 22.11 -21.37
C ASN A 284 -13.04 20.99 -22.31
N TYR A 285 -14.36 20.83 -22.47
CA TYR A 285 -14.95 19.89 -23.41
C TYR A 285 -14.50 20.16 -24.86
N LEU A 286 -14.56 21.42 -25.31
CA LEU A 286 -14.11 21.80 -26.65
C LEU A 286 -12.60 21.62 -26.81
N LYS A 287 -11.81 22.00 -25.78
CA LYS A 287 -10.36 21.84 -25.78
C LYS A 287 -9.94 20.37 -25.93
N PHE A 288 -10.57 19.45 -25.19
CA PHE A 288 -10.31 18.02 -25.29
C PHE A 288 -10.63 17.46 -26.69
N TRP A 289 -11.81 17.79 -27.24
CA TRP A 289 -12.19 17.28 -28.56
C TRP A 289 -11.39 17.91 -29.72
N ASN A 290 -10.95 19.16 -29.58
CA ASN A 290 -10.01 19.78 -30.52
C ASN A 290 -8.64 19.08 -30.46
N TRP A 291 -8.20 18.68 -29.26
CA TRP A 291 -6.99 17.88 -29.12
C TRP A 291 -7.12 16.54 -29.85
N ILE A 292 -8.21 15.77 -29.63
CA ILE A 292 -8.46 14.51 -30.36
C ILE A 292 -8.46 14.74 -31.88
N GLN A 293 -9.14 15.79 -32.34
CA GLN A 293 -9.17 16.13 -33.77
C GLN A 293 -7.77 16.40 -34.32
N ASN A 294 -6.93 17.12 -33.57
CA ASN A 294 -5.53 17.36 -33.96
C ASN A 294 -4.73 16.05 -34.01
N GLN A 295 -4.91 15.16 -33.03
CA GLN A 295 -4.26 13.84 -33.02
C GLN A 295 -4.63 13.00 -34.24
N ILE A 296 -5.92 12.97 -34.60
CA ILE A 296 -6.38 12.26 -35.80
C ILE A 296 -5.77 12.88 -37.05
N ASN A 297 -5.75 14.21 -37.16
CA ASN A 297 -5.19 14.90 -38.32
C ASN A 297 -3.68 14.65 -38.49
N GLU A 298 -2.92 14.61 -37.39
CA GLU A 298 -1.50 14.26 -37.40
C GLU A 298 -1.31 12.78 -37.76
N ARG A 299 -2.08 11.88 -37.13
CA ARG A 299 -2.02 10.44 -37.38
C ARG A 299 -2.37 10.06 -38.82
N ILE A 300 -3.25 10.82 -39.49
CA ILE A 300 -3.55 10.63 -40.92
C ILE A 300 -2.34 10.97 -41.80
N LYS A 301 -1.51 11.94 -41.39
CA LYS A 301 -0.29 12.34 -42.11
C LYS A 301 0.90 11.43 -41.80
N ASN A 302 0.93 10.87 -40.60
CA ASN A 302 2.01 10.03 -40.08
C ASN A 302 1.56 8.56 -40.04
N GLU A 303 1.63 7.88 -41.18
CA GLU A 303 1.33 6.44 -41.25
C GLU A 303 2.48 5.63 -40.62
N PRO A 304 2.18 4.68 -39.70
CA PRO A 304 3.21 3.86 -39.09
C PRO A 304 3.67 2.75 -40.03
N ASP A 305 4.95 2.37 -39.92
CA ASP A 305 5.52 1.23 -40.66
C ASP A 305 4.80 -0.09 -40.34
N GLN A 306 4.35 -0.24 -39.10
CA GLN A 306 3.51 -1.36 -38.66
C GLN A 306 2.12 -0.85 -38.28
N PRO A 307 1.03 -1.47 -38.79
CA PRO A 307 -0.33 -1.07 -38.42
C PRO A 307 -0.51 -1.04 -36.91
N ASP A 308 -1.14 0.01 -36.39
CA ASP A 308 -1.61 0.11 -35.00
C ASP A 308 -3.11 -0.23 -34.91
N ILE A 309 -3.78 0.01 -33.78
CA ILE A 309 -5.23 -0.26 -33.66
C ILE A 309 -6.02 0.72 -34.55
N PHE A 310 -5.60 1.99 -34.57
CA PHE A 310 -6.29 3.03 -35.31
C PHE A 310 -6.17 2.86 -36.83
N SER A 311 -5.12 2.22 -37.35
CA SER A 311 -4.98 1.85 -38.77
C SER A 311 -6.20 1.07 -39.29
N TRP A 312 -6.74 0.14 -38.49
CA TRP A 312 -7.91 -0.65 -38.87
C TRP A 312 -9.19 0.20 -38.94
N ILE A 313 -9.38 1.06 -37.95
CA ILE A 313 -10.52 1.96 -37.85
C ILE A 313 -10.46 3.01 -38.96
N LEU A 314 -9.29 3.60 -39.20
CA LEU A 314 -9.07 4.59 -40.24
C LEU A 314 -9.26 3.98 -41.65
N SER A 315 -8.78 2.75 -41.87
CA SER A 315 -9.01 2.02 -43.13
C SER A 315 -10.50 1.79 -43.39
N ALA A 316 -11.26 1.40 -42.36
CA ALA A 316 -12.71 1.24 -42.47
C ALA A 316 -13.43 2.58 -42.70
N TYR A 317 -13.02 3.64 -41.99
CA TYR A 317 -13.56 4.99 -42.16
C TYR A 317 -13.35 5.51 -43.59
N ASN A 318 -12.14 5.31 -44.16
CA ASN A 318 -11.82 5.73 -45.52
C ASN A 318 -12.66 5.03 -46.60
N LYS A 319 -13.20 3.84 -46.31
CA LYS A 319 -14.10 3.08 -47.17
C LYS A 319 -15.59 3.39 -46.94
N SER A 320 -15.90 4.16 -45.90
CA SER A 320 -17.28 4.51 -45.52
C SER A 320 -17.75 5.84 -46.14
N ALA A 321 -19.05 6.09 -46.06
CA ALA A 321 -19.58 7.43 -46.33
C ALA A 321 -18.98 8.41 -45.32
N LYS A 322 -18.46 9.56 -45.77
CA LYS A 322 -17.82 10.54 -44.87
C LYS A 322 -18.84 11.51 -44.28
N THR A 323 -19.92 10.98 -43.69
CA THR A 323 -20.96 11.81 -43.11
C THR A 323 -20.49 12.46 -41.80
N GLN A 324 -21.23 13.44 -41.30
CA GLN A 324 -20.95 14.03 -39.99
C GLN A 324 -20.99 12.97 -38.86
N ARG A 325 -21.89 11.98 -38.97
CA ARG A 325 -21.99 10.89 -38.00
C ARG A 325 -20.76 10.00 -38.02
N ASP A 326 -20.26 9.65 -39.20
CA ASP A 326 -19.05 8.84 -39.35
C ASP A 326 -17.82 9.56 -38.79
N ASN A 327 -17.74 10.88 -39.01
CA ASN A 327 -16.68 11.69 -38.44
C ASN A 327 -16.75 11.72 -36.89
N PHE A 328 -17.95 11.88 -36.31
CA PHE A 328 -18.12 11.79 -34.86
C PHE A 328 -17.81 10.39 -34.30
N ASN A 329 -18.12 9.33 -35.04
CA ASN A 329 -17.77 7.97 -34.66
C ASN A 329 -16.25 7.75 -34.66
N LEU A 330 -15.54 8.27 -35.67
CA LEU A 330 -14.07 8.22 -35.74
C LEU A 330 -13.42 8.91 -34.53
N HIS A 331 -13.87 10.12 -34.18
CA HIS A 331 -13.40 10.84 -32.99
C HIS A 331 -13.66 10.07 -31.70
N GLY A 332 -14.86 9.49 -31.57
CA GLY A 332 -15.20 8.63 -30.44
C GLY A 332 -14.28 7.42 -30.35
N ASP A 333 -14.07 6.71 -31.47
CA ASP A 333 -13.23 5.52 -31.49
C ASP A 333 -11.76 5.83 -31.18
N ALA A 334 -11.22 6.95 -31.66
CA ALA A 334 -9.89 7.43 -31.27
C ALA A 334 -9.76 7.64 -29.75
N GLN A 335 -10.75 8.30 -29.14
CA GLN A 335 -10.80 8.48 -27.69
C GLN A 335 -10.97 7.14 -26.94
N LEU A 336 -11.74 6.21 -27.49
CA LEU A 336 -11.99 4.91 -26.86
C LEU A 336 -10.70 4.08 -26.72
N ILE A 337 -9.83 4.07 -27.74
CA ILE A 337 -8.56 3.33 -27.69
C ILE A 337 -7.73 3.79 -26.48
N VAL A 338 -7.53 5.10 -26.35
CA VAL A 338 -6.68 5.66 -25.28
C VAL A 338 -7.27 5.44 -23.89
N ILE A 339 -8.57 5.66 -23.69
CA ILE A 339 -9.15 5.60 -22.34
C ILE A 339 -9.40 4.16 -21.87
N ALA A 340 -10.05 3.34 -22.70
CA ALA A 340 -10.54 2.05 -22.23
C ALA A 340 -9.44 1.03 -21.94
N GLY A 341 -8.29 1.10 -22.63
CA GLY A 341 -7.14 0.24 -22.33
C GLY A 341 -6.36 0.71 -21.09
N SER A 342 -6.20 2.03 -20.93
CA SER A 342 -5.34 2.62 -19.90
C SER A 342 -5.80 2.34 -18.47
N ASP A 343 -6.98 2.81 -18.10
CA ASP A 343 -7.42 2.80 -16.70
C ASP A 343 -7.62 1.38 -16.17
N SER A 344 -8.23 0.48 -16.96
CA SER A 344 -8.55 -0.87 -16.50
C SER A 344 -7.31 -1.76 -16.33
N THR A 345 -6.34 -1.66 -17.23
CA THR A 345 -5.11 -2.46 -17.13
C THR A 345 -4.22 -1.93 -16.01
N ALA A 346 -4.11 -0.60 -15.85
CA ALA A 346 -3.37 0.00 -14.74
C ALA A 346 -3.96 -0.39 -13.37
N ALA A 347 -5.30 -0.42 -13.26
CA ALA A 347 -5.98 -0.89 -12.05
C ALA A 347 -5.69 -2.38 -11.77
N ALA A 348 -5.74 -3.24 -12.79
CA ALA A 348 -5.44 -4.66 -12.64
C ALA A 348 -3.99 -4.88 -12.20
N LEU A 349 -3.01 -4.27 -12.87
CA LEU A 349 -1.58 -4.34 -12.51
C LEU A 349 -1.34 -3.87 -11.08
N THR A 350 -1.88 -2.71 -10.71
CA THR A 350 -1.74 -2.16 -9.36
C THR A 350 -2.25 -3.14 -8.29
N HIS A 351 -3.42 -3.73 -8.51
CA HIS A 351 -3.99 -4.67 -7.55
C HIS A 351 -3.29 -6.02 -7.54
N ILE A 352 -2.69 -6.47 -8.66
CA ILE A 352 -1.88 -7.69 -8.69
C ILE A 352 -0.66 -7.48 -7.79
N PHE A 353 0.08 -6.39 -7.99
CA PHE A 353 1.25 -6.08 -7.17
C PHE A 353 0.88 -5.81 -5.71
N PHE A 354 -0.29 -5.24 -5.43
CA PHE A 354 -0.80 -5.14 -4.06
C PHE A 354 -1.00 -6.52 -3.41
N GLN A 355 -1.59 -7.50 -4.11
CA GLN A 355 -1.77 -8.85 -3.56
C GLN A 355 -0.42 -9.54 -3.35
N LEU A 356 0.43 -9.53 -4.37
CA LEU A 356 1.75 -10.15 -4.33
C LEU A 356 2.64 -9.55 -3.23
N ALA A 357 2.59 -8.23 -3.00
CA ALA A 357 3.37 -7.58 -1.94
C ALA A 357 3.01 -8.05 -0.51
N HIS A 358 1.86 -8.70 -0.34
CA HIS A 358 1.39 -9.24 0.93
C HIS A 358 1.49 -10.77 1.00
N ASP A 359 2.05 -11.42 -0.02
CA ASP A 359 2.24 -12.86 -0.07
C ASP A 359 3.61 -13.24 -0.68
N PRO A 360 4.70 -13.16 0.11
CA PRO A 360 6.04 -13.50 -0.36
C PRO A 360 6.17 -14.95 -0.82
N VAL A 361 5.36 -15.87 -0.27
CA VAL A 361 5.38 -17.29 -0.63
C VAL A 361 4.86 -17.47 -2.05
N LEU A 362 3.75 -16.81 -2.37
CA LEU A 362 3.19 -16.78 -3.72
C LEU A 362 4.14 -16.13 -4.72
N VAL A 363 4.83 -15.04 -4.33
CA VAL A 363 5.85 -14.40 -5.16
C VAL A 363 6.97 -15.37 -5.51
N GLN A 364 7.53 -16.08 -4.52
CA GLN A 364 8.59 -17.07 -4.75
C GLN A 364 8.13 -18.23 -5.63
N ALA A 365 6.90 -18.73 -5.43
CA ALA A 365 6.33 -19.78 -6.27
C ALA A 365 6.20 -19.32 -7.73
N LEU A 366 5.71 -18.09 -7.94
CA LEU A 366 5.54 -17.53 -9.27
C LEU A 366 6.89 -17.22 -9.93
N GLN A 367 7.86 -16.66 -9.22
CA GLN A 367 9.24 -16.45 -9.70
C GLN A 367 9.85 -17.77 -10.17
N LYS A 368 9.71 -18.86 -9.40
CA LYS A 368 10.22 -20.18 -9.77
C LYS A 368 9.61 -20.70 -11.08
N GLU A 369 8.30 -20.53 -11.30
CA GLU A 369 7.67 -20.94 -12.56
C GLU A 369 8.13 -20.06 -13.74
N LEU A 370 8.32 -18.76 -13.51
CA LEU A 370 8.79 -17.83 -14.53
C LEU A 370 10.25 -18.09 -14.91
N ASP A 371 11.12 -18.36 -13.95
CA ASP A 371 12.55 -18.64 -14.17
C ASP A 371 12.79 -19.97 -14.90
N ALA A 372 11.80 -20.87 -14.89
CA ALA A 372 11.83 -22.13 -15.63
C ALA A 372 11.49 -21.95 -17.13
N LEU A 373 10.96 -20.80 -17.53
CA LEU A 373 10.63 -20.52 -18.93
C LEU A 373 11.88 -20.18 -19.74
N PRO A 374 11.93 -20.54 -21.04
CA PRO A 374 13.05 -20.18 -21.91
C PRO A 374 13.12 -18.67 -22.20
N ASP A 375 11.95 -18.01 -22.26
CA ASP A 375 11.80 -16.56 -22.40
C ASP A 375 10.44 -16.11 -21.85
N LEU A 376 10.28 -14.80 -21.67
CA LEU A 376 9.04 -14.17 -21.17
C LEU A 376 8.12 -13.71 -22.31
N THR A 377 8.11 -14.41 -23.45
CA THR A 377 7.15 -14.11 -24.53
C THR A 377 5.73 -14.41 -24.09
N HIS A 378 4.75 -13.76 -24.74
CA HIS A 378 3.33 -14.00 -24.45
C HIS A 378 2.95 -15.49 -24.55
N ASP A 379 3.50 -16.20 -25.53
CA ASP A 379 3.16 -17.58 -25.80
C ASP A 379 3.63 -18.54 -24.70
N ASN A 380 4.73 -18.24 -24.03
CA ASN A 380 5.21 -18.98 -22.86
C ASN A 380 4.47 -18.54 -21.59
N LEU A 381 4.25 -17.25 -21.39
CA LEU A 381 3.58 -16.75 -20.19
C LEU A 381 2.13 -17.23 -20.03
N GLN A 382 1.40 -17.45 -21.12
CA GLN A 382 0.02 -18.01 -21.05
C GLN A 382 -0.02 -19.46 -20.57
N THR A 383 1.12 -20.16 -20.52
CA THR A 383 1.22 -21.55 -20.03
C THR A 383 1.41 -21.63 -18.51
N VAL A 384 1.74 -20.50 -17.86
CA VAL A 384 1.95 -20.40 -16.42
C VAL A 384 0.59 -20.32 -15.72
N GLU A 385 0.03 -21.46 -15.32
CA GLU A 385 -1.30 -21.52 -14.71
C GLU A 385 -1.41 -20.66 -13.44
N LEU A 386 -0.33 -20.60 -12.64
CA LEU A 386 -0.30 -19.80 -11.41
C LEU A 386 -0.40 -18.29 -11.70
N LEU A 387 0.22 -17.81 -12.79
CA LEU A 387 0.12 -16.41 -13.21
C LEU A 387 -1.33 -16.05 -13.55
N ASP A 388 -2.00 -16.92 -14.32
CA ASP A 388 -3.42 -16.74 -14.66
C ASP A 388 -4.33 -16.83 -13.44
N ALA A 389 -3.98 -17.68 -12.47
CA ALA A 389 -4.67 -17.80 -11.20
C ALA A 389 -4.62 -16.49 -10.41
N VAL A 390 -3.43 -15.90 -10.29
CA VAL A 390 -3.21 -14.60 -9.62
C VAL A 390 -3.99 -13.49 -10.33
N ILE A 391 -3.95 -13.43 -11.66
CA ILE A 391 -4.67 -12.43 -12.46
C ILE A 391 -6.18 -12.56 -12.25
N ASN A 392 -6.73 -13.78 -12.37
CA ASN A 392 -8.16 -14.02 -12.20
C ASN A 392 -8.63 -13.74 -10.77
N GLU A 393 -7.90 -14.18 -9.76
CA GLU A 393 -8.27 -13.94 -8.37
C GLU A 393 -8.18 -12.46 -8.01
N THR A 394 -7.19 -11.76 -8.55
CA THR A 394 -7.08 -10.31 -8.37
C THR A 394 -8.27 -9.61 -8.98
N MET A 395 -8.67 -9.92 -10.23
CA MET A 395 -9.84 -9.30 -10.86
C MET A 395 -11.18 -9.71 -10.22
N ARG A 396 -11.24 -10.87 -9.54
CA ARG A 396 -12.41 -11.29 -8.76
C ARG A 396 -12.61 -10.37 -7.55
N LEU A 397 -11.53 -10.12 -6.80
CA LEU A 397 -11.58 -9.22 -5.65
C LEU A 397 -11.57 -7.74 -6.07
N HIS A 398 -10.85 -7.35 -7.10
CA HIS A 398 -10.67 -5.96 -7.50
C HIS A 398 -11.07 -5.79 -8.96
N PRO A 399 -12.37 -5.99 -9.30
CA PRO A 399 -12.82 -5.87 -10.68
C PRO A 399 -12.60 -4.43 -11.17
N PRO A 400 -11.94 -4.23 -12.32
CA PRO A 400 -11.72 -2.89 -12.87
C PRO A 400 -13.01 -2.11 -13.16
N VAL A 401 -14.16 -2.78 -13.30
CA VAL A 401 -15.50 -2.17 -13.44
C VAL A 401 -16.41 -2.74 -12.34
N PRO A 402 -16.35 -2.18 -11.11
CA PRO A 402 -16.93 -2.82 -9.93
C PRO A 402 -18.46 -2.71 -9.84
N SER A 403 -19.05 -1.61 -10.32
CA SER A 403 -20.50 -1.36 -10.29
C SER A 403 -21.30 -2.07 -11.40
N GLY A 404 -20.63 -2.72 -12.36
CA GLY A 404 -21.28 -3.37 -13.50
C GLY A 404 -21.59 -2.43 -14.66
N THR A 405 -22.32 -2.94 -15.67
CA THR A 405 -22.64 -2.18 -16.89
C THR A 405 -24.14 -2.07 -17.14
N GLN A 406 -24.60 -0.85 -17.43
CA GLN A 406 -26.03 -0.56 -17.55
C GLN A 406 -26.67 -1.28 -18.76
N ARG A 407 -27.86 -1.86 -18.56
CA ARG A 407 -28.72 -2.41 -19.61
C ARG A 407 -30.16 -1.96 -19.41
N VAL A 408 -30.98 -2.13 -20.45
CA VAL A 408 -32.43 -1.91 -20.41
C VAL A 408 -33.13 -3.19 -20.85
N THR A 409 -34.11 -3.62 -20.07
CA THR A 409 -34.97 -4.77 -20.38
C THR A 409 -35.81 -4.48 -21.63
N PRO A 410 -36.11 -5.49 -22.48
CA PRO A 410 -36.97 -5.29 -23.63
C PRO A 410 -38.41 -4.93 -23.19
N PRO A 411 -39.26 -4.36 -24.07
CA PRO A 411 -40.61 -3.91 -23.71
C PRO A 411 -41.50 -4.99 -23.09
N GLU A 412 -41.35 -6.24 -23.52
CA GLU A 412 -42.04 -7.42 -22.98
C GLU A 412 -41.56 -7.87 -21.59
N GLY A 413 -40.49 -7.27 -21.06
CA GLY A 413 -39.87 -7.63 -19.79
C GLY A 413 -38.76 -8.67 -19.92
N LEU A 414 -38.05 -8.93 -18.82
CA LEU A 414 -36.95 -9.88 -18.75
C LEU A 414 -37.18 -10.89 -17.63
N ARG A 415 -37.12 -12.19 -17.96
CA ARG A 415 -37.22 -13.26 -16.96
C ARG A 415 -35.84 -13.63 -16.44
N ILE A 416 -35.70 -13.65 -15.10
CA ILE A 416 -34.49 -14.08 -14.39
C ILE A 416 -34.97 -15.05 -13.30
N GLY A 417 -34.67 -16.34 -13.47
CA GLY A 417 -35.30 -17.39 -12.67
C GLY A 417 -36.83 -17.27 -12.69
N ASP A 418 -37.43 -17.23 -11.50
CA ASP A 418 -38.87 -17.07 -11.31
C ASP A 418 -39.35 -15.61 -11.37
N ASN A 419 -38.42 -14.64 -11.39
CA ASN A 419 -38.75 -13.22 -11.40
C ASN A 419 -38.92 -12.67 -12.82
N LEU A 420 -40.10 -12.11 -13.10
CA LEU A 420 -40.32 -11.29 -14.30
C LEU A 420 -40.07 -9.81 -13.98
N ILE A 421 -38.96 -9.29 -14.51
CA ILE A 421 -38.61 -7.87 -14.47
C ILE A 421 -39.46 -7.15 -15.53
N PRO A 422 -40.17 -6.06 -15.19
CA PRO A 422 -40.94 -5.27 -16.15
C PRO A 422 -40.08 -4.72 -17.28
N GLY A 423 -40.68 -4.46 -18.45
CA GLY A 423 -40.00 -3.85 -19.59
C GLY A 423 -39.57 -2.40 -19.36
N ASP A 424 -38.63 -1.94 -20.21
CA ASP A 424 -38.00 -0.61 -20.18
C ASP A 424 -37.41 -0.19 -18.82
N VAL A 425 -36.96 -1.14 -18.01
CA VAL A 425 -36.28 -0.91 -16.74
C VAL A 425 -34.78 -0.94 -16.95
N ILE A 426 -34.07 0.00 -16.30
CA ILE A 426 -32.62 -0.02 -16.23
C ILE A 426 -32.20 -1.12 -15.26
N VAL A 427 -31.35 -2.04 -15.72
CA VAL A 427 -30.82 -3.15 -14.93
C VAL A 427 -29.30 -3.23 -15.03
N GLN A 428 -28.65 -3.63 -13.95
CA GLN A 428 -27.21 -3.92 -13.91
C GLN A 428 -26.89 -5.01 -12.89
N VAL A 429 -25.79 -5.72 -13.11
CA VAL A 429 -25.25 -6.69 -12.15
C VAL A 429 -23.97 -6.10 -11.54
N PRO A 430 -23.92 -5.84 -10.23
CA PRO A 430 -22.75 -5.25 -9.58
C PRO A 430 -21.62 -6.27 -9.45
N SER A 431 -20.60 -6.18 -10.33
CA SER A 431 -19.47 -7.12 -10.40
C SER A 431 -18.79 -7.35 -9.04
N TYR A 432 -18.54 -6.29 -8.28
CA TYR A 432 -17.89 -6.37 -6.96
C TYR A 432 -18.66 -7.28 -6.01
N THR A 433 -19.98 -7.14 -5.97
CA THR A 433 -20.89 -7.91 -5.11
C THR A 433 -21.00 -9.36 -5.59
N VAL A 434 -21.28 -9.59 -6.88
CA VAL A 434 -21.49 -10.97 -7.38
C VAL A 434 -20.21 -11.79 -7.46
N PHE A 435 -19.04 -11.15 -7.64
CA PHE A 435 -17.74 -11.83 -7.57
C PHE A 435 -17.36 -12.22 -6.13
N ARG A 436 -18.09 -11.72 -5.13
CA ARG A 436 -17.98 -12.04 -3.70
C ARG A 436 -19.16 -12.84 -3.18
N ASP A 437 -20.00 -13.37 -4.06
CA ASP A 437 -21.17 -14.12 -3.64
C ASP A 437 -20.79 -15.54 -3.17
N PRO A 438 -21.11 -15.96 -1.94
CA PRO A 438 -20.82 -17.30 -1.43
C PRO A 438 -21.54 -18.44 -2.17
N ARG A 439 -22.57 -18.12 -2.97
CA ARG A 439 -23.23 -19.04 -3.91
C ARG A 439 -22.37 -19.36 -5.12
N ALA A 440 -21.46 -18.47 -5.50
CA ALA A 440 -20.55 -18.64 -6.64
C ALA A 440 -19.10 -18.95 -6.21
N PHE A 441 -18.62 -18.40 -5.09
CA PHE A 441 -17.24 -18.57 -4.61
C PHE A 441 -17.19 -18.89 -3.12
N GLU A 442 -16.47 -19.94 -2.75
CA GLU A 442 -16.19 -20.24 -1.34
C GLU A 442 -15.05 -19.36 -0.79
N PHE A 443 -15.17 -18.95 0.49
CA PHE A 443 -14.33 -17.91 1.11
C PHE A 443 -14.20 -16.66 0.21
N PRO A 444 -15.33 -16.03 -0.16
CA PRO A 444 -15.37 -15.07 -1.25
C PRO A 444 -14.58 -13.77 -0.99
N THR A 445 -14.24 -13.46 0.26
CA THR A 445 -13.47 -12.27 0.61
C THR A 445 -11.96 -12.51 0.67
N GLU A 446 -11.53 -13.77 0.65
CA GLU A 446 -10.12 -14.15 0.74
C GLU A 446 -9.47 -14.18 -0.65
N PHE A 447 -8.18 -13.83 -0.71
CA PHE A 447 -7.38 -13.94 -1.92
C PHE A 447 -6.77 -15.33 -1.99
N ILE A 448 -7.33 -16.18 -2.86
CA ILE A 448 -6.94 -17.57 -3.03
C ILE A 448 -6.73 -17.84 -4.53
N PRO A 449 -5.51 -17.67 -5.07
CA PRO A 449 -5.21 -18.04 -6.46
C PRO A 449 -5.52 -19.50 -6.77
N GLU A 450 -5.28 -20.41 -5.82
CA GLU A 450 -5.45 -21.85 -5.97
C GLU A 450 -6.87 -22.25 -6.42
N ARG A 451 -7.88 -21.40 -6.20
CA ARG A 451 -9.25 -21.67 -6.68
C ARG A 451 -9.34 -21.80 -8.20
N TRP A 452 -8.37 -21.25 -8.93
CA TRP A 452 -8.30 -21.29 -10.38
C TRP A 452 -7.41 -22.43 -10.89
N THR A 453 -6.72 -23.15 -9.99
CA THR A 453 -5.76 -24.21 -10.30
C THR A 453 -6.03 -25.46 -9.46
N THR A 454 -5.40 -25.57 -8.28
CA THR A 454 -5.34 -26.79 -7.47
C THR A 454 -6.58 -27.02 -6.59
N ARG A 455 -7.42 -26.00 -6.38
CA ARG A 455 -8.65 -26.06 -5.56
C ARG A 455 -9.90 -25.57 -6.31
N PRO A 456 -10.23 -26.13 -7.50
CA PRO A 456 -11.33 -25.66 -8.33
C PRO A 456 -12.70 -25.81 -7.67
N GLU A 457 -12.85 -26.69 -6.68
CA GLU A 457 -14.08 -26.88 -5.90
C GLU A 457 -14.53 -25.62 -5.15
N LEU A 458 -13.63 -24.67 -4.91
CA LEU A 458 -13.95 -23.38 -4.30
C LEU A 458 -14.69 -22.42 -5.25
N ILE A 459 -14.88 -22.80 -6.51
CA ILE A 459 -15.72 -22.10 -7.48
C ILE A 459 -16.98 -22.93 -7.71
N LYS A 460 -18.10 -22.51 -7.10
CA LYS A 460 -19.41 -23.16 -7.21
C LYS A 460 -20.14 -22.80 -8.50
N ASP A 461 -19.99 -21.56 -8.96
CA ASP A 461 -20.54 -21.11 -10.24
C ASP A 461 -19.55 -20.16 -10.96
N ARG A 462 -18.80 -20.72 -11.90
CA ARG A 462 -17.82 -19.98 -12.70
C ARG A 462 -18.47 -18.99 -13.68
N SER A 463 -19.74 -19.17 -14.03
CA SER A 463 -20.42 -18.34 -15.03
C SER A 463 -20.66 -16.91 -14.56
N VAL A 464 -20.61 -16.69 -13.23
CA VAL A 464 -20.70 -15.37 -12.61
C VAL A 464 -19.45 -14.53 -12.87
N PHE A 465 -18.27 -15.16 -13.02
CA PHE A 465 -17.00 -14.45 -13.22
C PHE A 465 -16.84 -13.92 -14.64
N ILE A 466 -17.18 -12.64 -14.85
CA ILE A 466 -17.10 -11.97 -16.16
C ILE A 466 -16.30 -10.65 -16.09
N PRO A 467 -15.02 -10.67 -15.68
CA PRO A 467 -14.21 -9.45 -15.51
C PRO A 467 -14.04 -8.65 -16.81
N PHE A 468 -14.17 -9.31 -17.96
CA PHE A 468 -14.13 -8.70 -19.30
C PHE A 468 -15.52 -8.58 -19.95
N ASN A 469 -16.59 -8.70 -19.16
CA ASN A 469 -17.98 -8.86 -19.65
C ASN A 469 -18.13 -10.09 -20.59
N THR A 470 -19.30 -10.29 -21.18
CA THR A 470 -19.58 -11.39 -22.10
C THR A 470 -20.56 -10.99 -23.21
N GLY A 471 -20.87 -11.92 -24.11
CA GLY A 471 -21.81 -11.71 -25.21
C GLY A 471 -21.32 -10.70 -26.26
N PRO A 472 -22.23 -10.06 -27.02
CA PRO A 472 -21.86 -9.17 -28.14
C PRO A 472 -21.08 -7.93 -27.70
N TYR A 473 -21.15 -7.58 -26.41
CA TYR A 473 -20.49 -6.43 -25.80
C TYR A 473 -19.30 -6.81 -24.91
N GLY A 474 -18.80 -8.06 -24.99
CA GLY A 474 -17.58 -8.48 -24.30
C GLY A 474 -16.38 -7.63 -24.71
N CYS A 475 -15.43 -7.41 -23.80
CA CYS A 475 -14.27 -6.55 -24.02
C CYS A 475 -13.46 -7.00 -25.24
N VAL A 476 -13.29 -6.10 -26.21
CA VAL A 476 -12.49 -6.37 -27.42
C VAL A 476 -10.99 -6.39 -27.10
N GLY A 477 -10.57 -5.61 -26.11
CA GLY A 477 -9.18 -5.49 -25.66
C GLY A 477 -8.69 -6.61 -24.73
N LYS A 478 -9.52 -7.62 -24.42
CA LYS A 478 -9.18 -8.67 -23.43
C LYS A 478 -7.81 -9.31 -23.69
N ARG A 479 -7.50 -9.65 -24.94
CA ARG A 479 -6.24 -10.31 -25.29
C ARG A 479 -5.05 -9.39 -25.11
N LEU A 480 -5.16 -8.14 -25.56
CA LEU A 480 -4.11 -7.13 -25.37
C LEU A 480 -3.84 -6.86 -23.89
N ALA A 481 -4.90 -6.64 -23.10
CA ALA A 481 -4.77 -6.41 -21.67
C ALA A 481 -4.06 -7.58 -20.96
N LEU A 482 -4.40 -8.83 -21.31
CA LEU A 482 -3.73 -10.00 -20.73
C LEU A 482 -2.27 -10.14 -21.19
N ILE A 483 -1.92 -9.71 -22.42
CA ILE A 483 -0.51 -9.63 -22.86
C ILE A 483 0.24 -8.65 -21.98
N GLU A 484 -0.26 -7.42 -21.85
CA GLU A 484 0.37 -6.36 -21.05
C GLU A 484 0.52 -6.78 -19.58
N ILE A 485 -0.55 -7.29 -18.97
CA ILE A 485 -0.56 -7.72 -17.56
C ILE A 485 0.47 -8.82 -17.33
N ARG A 486 0.44 -9.89 -18.13
CA ARG A 486 1.36 -11.02 -17.95
C ARG A 486 2.82 -10.60 -18.16
N ARG A 487 3.09 -9.85 -19.24
CA ARG A 487 4.45 -9.38 -19.56
C ARG A 487 5.00 -8.49 -18.45
N VAL A 488 4.24 -7.51 -17.96
CA VAL A 488 4.70 -6.62 -16.88
C VAL A 488 4.93 -7.38 -15.57
N VAL A 489 3.99 -8.24 -15.17
CA VAL A 489 4.16 -9.04 -13.95
C VAL A 489 5.39 -9.93 -14.06
N ALA A 490 5.53 -10.67 -15.16
CA ALA A 490 6.66 -11.56 -15.35
C ALA A 490 8.01 -10.84 -15.39
N GLU A 491 8.13 -9.75 -16.17
CA GLU A 491 9.38 -9.02 -16.30
C GLU A 491 9.83 -8.36 -15.00
N ILE A 492 8.90 -7.90 -14.16
CA ILE A 492 9.24 -7.37 -12.85
C ILE A 492 9.65 -8.50 -11.90
N LEU A 493 8.86 -9.58 -11.80
CA LEU A 493 9.14 -10.67 -10.86
C LEU A 493 10.44 -11.42 -11.16
N SER A 494 10.79 -11.63 -12.43
CA SER A 494 12.04 -12.28 -12.82
C SER A 494 13.29 -11.41 -12.63
N ARG A 495 13.14 -10.13 -12.26
CA ARG A 495 14.26 -9.17 -12.14
C ARG A 495 14.39 -8.54 -10.75
N TYR A 496 13.28 -8.42 -10.02
CA TYR A 496 13.21 -7.64 -8.80
C TYR A 496 12.48 -8.39 -7.70
N ASP A 497 13.06 -8.33 -6.50
CA ASP A 497 12.32 -8.52 -5.26
C ASP A 497 11.71 -7.18 -4.85
N PHE A 498 10.48 -7.22 -4.33
CA PHE A 498 9.79 -6.03 -3.85
C PHE A 498 9.05 -6.34 -2.55
N THR A 499 8.87 -5.32 -1.72
CA THR A 499 8.15 -5.41 -0.45
C THR A 499 7.35 -4.13 -0.24
N THR A 500 6.35 -4.21 0.64
CA THR A 500 5.81 -3.01 1.25
C THR A 500 6.88 -2.35 2.17
N THR A 501 7.08 -1.04 2.13
CA THR A 501 7.72 -0.23 3.18
C THR A 501 6.82 -0.17 4.41
N PRO A 502 7.43 0.12 5.57
CA PRO A 502 6.79 -0.14 6.86
C PRO A 502 5.51 0.66 7.15
N ASP A 503 5.29 1.78 6.50
CA ASP A 503 4.15 2.68 6.70
C ASP A 503 2.97 2.43 5.74
N HIS A 504 3.04 1.41 4.88
CA HIS A 504 1.89 1.04 4.06
C HIS A 504 0.77 0.45 4.92
N ASP A 505 -0.34 1.17 4.96
CA ASP A 505 -1.57 0.66 5.53
C ASP A 505 -2.42 0.00 4.43
N LYS A 506 -2.50 -1.33 4.48
CA LYS A 506 -3.37 -2.15 3.63
C LYS A 506 -4.80 -1.61 3.62
N LYS A 507 -5.32 -1.18 4.77
CA LYS A 507 -6.68 -0.65 4.90
C LYS A 507 -6.79 0.71 4.22
N ALA A 508 -5.81 1.60 4.37
CA ALA A 508 -5.81 2.89 3.70
C ALA A 508 -5.78 2.75 2.16
N PHE A 509 -5.00 1.81 1.63
CA PHE A 509 -5.00 1.51 0.19
C PHE A 509 -6.38 1.01 -0.27
N LEU A 510 -6.99 0.09 0.49
CA LEU A 510 -8.32 -0.44 0.16
C LEU A 510 -9.42 0.62 0.26
N ASP A 511 -9.37 1.48 1.28
CA ASP A 511 -10.30 2.57 1.54
C ASP A 511 -10.14 3.76 0.57
N GLY A 512 -8.99 3.86 -0.10
CA GLY A 512 -8.67 4.94 -1.03
C GLY A 512 -9.05 4.67 -2.49
N LYS A 513 -9.65 3.50 -2.78
CA LYS A 513 -10.16 3.18 -4.12
C LYS A 513 -11.28 4.12 -4.51
N GLN A 514 -11.48 4.36 -5.79
CA GLN A 514 -12.61 5.17 -6.25
C GLN A 514 -13.21 4.56 -7.50
N ASP A 515 -14.53 4.42 -7.52
CA ASP A 515 -15.30 3.98 -8.68
C ASP A 515 -15.74 5.20 -9.48
N THR A 516 -15.07 5.40 -10.60
CA THR A 516 -15.39 6.46 -11.56
C THR A 516 -16.00 5.91 -12.86
N PHE A 517 -16.64 4.73 -12.78
CA PHE A 517 -16.92 3.75 -13.84
C PHE A 517 -15.80 2.70 -13.95
N THR A 518 -14.55 3.15 -14.02
CA THR A 518 -13.37 2.32 -13.84
C THR A 518 -12.83 2.49 -12.42
N LEU A 519 -12.18 1.46 -11.89
CA LEU A 519 -11.59 1.49 -10.56
C LEU A 519 -10.29 2.32 -10.58
N VAL A 520 -10.33 3.51 -10.02
CA VAL A 520 -9.13 4.29 -9.70
C VAL A 520 -8.52 3.71 -8.42
N SER A 521 -7.26 3.29 -8.52
CA SER A 521 -6.54 2.72 -7.38
C SER A 521 -5.98 3.85 -6.51
N ALA A 522 -6.02 3.67 -5.19
CA ALA A 522 -5.21 4.49 -4.31
C ALA A 522 -3.73 4.35 -4.73
N PRO A 523 -2.90 5.37 -4.54
CA PRO A 523 -1.46 5.21 -4.73
C PRO A 523 -0.98 4.03 -3.88
N LEU A 524 -0.33 3.05 -4.48
CA LEU A 524 0.46 2.06 -3.78
C LEU A 524 1.76 2.75 -3.34
N ARG A 525 1.56 3.72 -2.43
CA ARG A 525 2.54 4.54 -1.76
C ARG A 525 2.55 4.19 -0.28
N TYR A 526 3.63 4.65 0.30
CA TYR A 526 3.86 4.80 1.72
C TYR A 526 3.54 6.26 2.03
N PRO A 527 2.59 6.54 2.94
CA PRO A 527 1.92 7.82 2.98
C PRO A 527 2.90 8.97 3.23
N ASP A 528 3.08 9.77 2.18
CA ASP A 528 3.50 11.17 2.25
C ASP A 528 2.25 12.06 2.44
N SER A 529 1.40 11.73 3.42
CA SER A 529 0.32 12.65 3.82
C SER A 529 0.94 13.98 4.27
N PRO A 530 0.29 15.14 4.03
CA PRO A 530 0.82 16.44 4.45
C PRO A 530 1.17 16.51 5.94
N GLU A 531 0.44 15.79 6.80
CA GLU A 531 0.75 15.70 8.24
C GLU A 531 2.06 14.97 8.59
N TYR A 532 2.62 14.22 7.64
CA TYR A 532 3.89 13.49 7.77
C TYR A 532 4.95 14.07 6.84
N GLN A 533 4.89 15.36 6.55
CA GLN A 533 5.93 16.09 5.82
C GLN A 533 6.51 17.19 6.70
N ASN A 534 7.73 17.63 6.38
CA ASN A 534 8.42 18.70 7.09
C ASN A 534 8.66 18.43 8.59
N LEU A 535 8.82 17.16 8.95
CA LEU A 535 9.02 16.72 10.32
C LEU A 535 10.45 16.99 10.80
N THR A 536 10.57 17.19 12.09
CA THR A 536 11.83 17.42 12.79
C THR A 536 12.05 16.37 13.88
N ALA A 537 13.27 15.84 13.96
CA ALA A 537 13.62 14.79 14.92
C ALA A 537 14.83 15.15 15.78
N ILE A 538 14.83 14.67 17.03
CA ILE A 538 16.04 14.58 17.87
C ILE A 538 16.36 13.10 18.08
N VAL A 539 17.59 12.69 17.77
CA VAL A 539 18.08 11.33 18.03
C VAL A 539 19.25 11.39 19.01
N THR A 540 19.08 10.85 20.21
CA THR A 540 20.17 10.74 21.19
C THR A 540 20.92 9.42 21.01
N GLY A 541 22.20 9.37 21.40
CA GLY A 541 23.02 8.18 21.23
C GLY A 541 23.35 7.89 19.75
N ALA A 542 23.44 8.93 18.91
CA ALA A 542 23.54 8.80 17.45
C ALA A 542 24.73 7.97 16.95
N THR A 543 25.81 7.86 17.72
CA THR A 543 27.00 7.04 17.39
C THR A 543 26.91 5.58 17.84
N GLY A 544 25.87 5.22 18.59
CA GLY A 544 25.58 3.83 18.98
C GLY A 544 24.80 3.07 17.90
N VAL A 545 24.70 1.75 18.04
CA VAL A 545 24.04 0.88 17.03
C VAL A 545 22.61 1.34 16.74
N SER A 546 21.74 1.46 17.76
CA SER A 546 20.36 1.91 17.57
C SER A 546 20.27 3.33 17.02
N GLY A 547 21.01 4.27 17.63
CA GLY A 547 20.97 5.68 17.24
C GLY A 547 21.40 5.89 15.79
N TYR A 548 22.48 5.25 15.35
CA TYR A 548 22.95 5.35 13.97
C TYR A 548 21.94 4.81 12.96
N HIS A 549 21.38 3.62 13.22
CA HIS A 549 20.36 3.05 12.33
C HIS A 549 19.08 3.89 12.31
N MET A 550 18.71 4.51 13.44
CA MET A 550 17.62 5.47 13.48
C MET A 550 17.89 6.67 12.57
N VAL A 551 19.07 7.28 12.66
CA VAL A 551 19.46 8.39 11.77
C VAL A 551 19.46 7.94 10.31
N LYS A 552 19.96 6.74 10.02
CA LYS A 552 19.96 6.17 8.68
C LYS A 552 18.54 6.08 8.11
N VAL A 553 17.59 5.52 8.86
CA VAL A 553 16.18 5.41 8.44
C VAL A 553 15.55 6.79 8.24
N LEU A 554 15.65 7.69 9.22
CA LEU A 554 15.06 9.02 9.11
C LEU A 554 15.64 9.81 7.93
N SER A 555 16.95 9.74 7.72
CA SER A 555 17.64 10.45 6.64
C SER A 555 17.32 9.89 5.25
N ALA A 556 16.92 8.63 5.14
CA ALA A 556 16.53 8.02 3.88
C ALA A 556 15.19 8.57 3.36
N SER A 557 14.35 9.13 4.24
CA SER A 557 13.05 9.71 3.87
C SER A 557 13.12 11.24 3.73
N SER A 558 12.39 11.79 2.76
CA SER A 558 12.25 13.25 2.58
C SER A 558 11.31 13.90 3.59
N ARG A 559 10.50 13.11 4.33
CA ARG A 559 9.58 13.65 5.34
C ARG A 559 10.25 14.37 6.49
N TRP A 560 11.47 13.95 6.85
CA TRP A 560 12.25 14.57 7.91
C TRP A 560 13.15 15.64 7.32
N THR A 561 12.77 16.90 7.50
CA THR A 561 13.53 18.06 6.96
C THR A 561 14.72 18.42 7.84
N LYS A 562 14.67 18.06 9.13
CA LYS A 562 15.78 18.26 10.05
C LYS A 562 15.89 17.14 11.09
N ILE A 563 17.07 16.55 11.19
CA ILE A 563 17.40 15.50 12.16
C ILE A 563 18.57 16.00 13.00
N LEU A 564 18.35 16.28 14.28
CA LEU A 564 19.38 16.70 15.23
C LEU A 564 19.90 15.48 16.00
N CYS A 565 21.15 15.12 15.73
CA CYS A 565 21.84 13.97 16.31
C CYS A 565 22.68 14.37 17.51
N LEU A 566 22.45 13.75 18.66
CA LEU A 566 23.18 14.04 19.90
C LEU A 566 24.10 12.87 20.27
N SER A 567 25.37 13.20 20.53
CA SER A 567 26.34 12.29 21.13
C SER A 567 27.46 13.10 21.80
N ARG A 568 28.17 12.50 22.76
CA ARG A 568 29.29 13.16 23.46
C ARG A 568 30.48 13.46 22.54
N ARG A 569 30.72 12.59 21.56
CA ARG A 569 31.80 12.71 20.59
C ARG A 569 31.22 12.98 19.20
N PRO A 570 31.92 13.74 18.34
CA PRO A 570 31.52 13.85 16.95
C PRO A 570 31.52 12.47 16.29
N PRO A 571 30.56 12.19 15.39
CA PRO A 571 30.54 10.94 14.66
C PRO A 571 31.74 10.84 13.71
N PRO A 572 32.19 9.62 13.38
CA PRO A 572 33.31 9.42 12.45
C PRO A 572 32.95 9.90 11.04
N GLN A 573 33.95 10.16 10.20
CA GLN A 573 33.74 10.74 8.86
C GLN A 573 32.81 9.90 7.97
N ASN A 574 32.88 8.57 8.10
CA ASN A 574 32.03 7.66 7.33
C ASN A 574 30.55 7.74 7.72
N PHE A 575 30.24 8.26 8.92
CA PHE A 575 28.87 8.39 9.40
C PHE A 575 28.00 9.16 8.42
N PHE A 576 28.44 10.33 7.95
CA PHE A 576 27.65 11.15 7.03
C PHE A 576 27.70 10.64 5.60
N THR A 577 28.81 10.04 5.17
CA THR A 577 28.90 9.47 3.81
C THR A 577 27.93 8.31 3.64
N ASP A 578 27.73 7.50 4.68
CA ASP A 578 26.83 6.35 4.65
C ASP A 578 25.33 6.74 4.59
N LEU A 579 25.00 8.03 4.82
CA LEU A 579 23.64 8.57 4.73
C LEU A 579 23.29 9.11 3.32
N GLY A 580 24.27 9.20 2.42
CA GLY A 580 24.09 9.74 1.07
C GLY A 580 23.51 11.15 1.04
N GLU A 581 22.53 11.40 0.16
CA GLU A 581 21.84 12.70 0.03
C GLU A 581 21.12 13.14 1.31
N GLY A 582 20.73 12.17 2.16
CA GLY A 582 20.08 12.43 3.44
C GLY A 582 20.96 13.16 4.45
N ALA A 583 22.29 13.10 4.29
CA ALA A 583 23.25 13.74 5.19
C ALA A 583 23.04 15.25 5.33
N GLN A 584 22.53 15.92 4.29
CA GLN A 584 22.29 17.38 4.31
C GLN A 584 21.20 17.80 5.30
N ARG A 585 20.33 16.87 5.68
CA ARG A 585 19.23 17.09 6.65
C ARG A 585 19.63 16.72 8.08
N VAL A 586 20.84 16.19 8.26
CA VAL A 586 21.35 15.69 9.53
C VAL A 586 22.37 16.67 10.11
N GLU A 587 22.10 17.17 11.30
CA GLU A 587 22.99 18.06 12.04
C GLU A 587 23.44 17.37 13.33
N HIS A 588 24.74 17.42 13.62
CA HIS A 588 25.28 16.86 14.87
C HIS A 588 25.45 17.94 15.95
N LEU A 589 25.09 17.59 17.18
CA LEU A 589 25.37 18.36 18.38
C LEU A 589 26.19 17.52 19.37
N SER A 590 27.42 17.97 19.62
CA SER A 590 28.25 17.42 20.68
C SER A 590 27.75 17.89 22.05
N VAL A 591 27.21 16.97 22.85
CA VAL A 591 26.68 17.27 24.18
C VAL A 591 26.83 16.08 25.13
N ASP A 592 27.23 16.38 26.37
CA ASP A 592 27.19 15.45 27.47
C ASP A 592 25.87 15.60 28.24
N LEU A 593 25.07 14.53 28.24
CA LEU A 593 23.76 14.53 28.89
C LEU A 593 23.87 14.40 30.42
N LEU A 594 25.08 14.27 30.98
CA LEU A 594 25.32 14.39 32.42
C LEU A 594 25.44 15.85 32.89
N LEU A 595 25.51 16.82 31.97
CA LEU A 595 25.49 18.23 32.31
C LEU A 595 24.13 18.65 32.88
N LYS A 596 24.10 19.82 33.55
CA LYS A 596 22.85 20.38 34.07
C LYS A 596 21.85 20.61 32.93
N PRO A 597 20.54 20.40 33.17
CA PRO A 597 19.48 20.62 32.18
C PRO A 597 19.57 21.96 31.45
N THR A 598 19.91 23.03 32.17
CA THR A 598 20.05 24.39 31.63
C THR A 598 21.17 24.52 30.60
N GLU A 599 22.29 23.83 30.79
CA GLU A 599 23.42 23.84 29.86
C GLU A 599 23.10 23.08 28.58
N ILE A 600 22.46 21.91 28.71
CA ILE A 600 21.98 21.12 27.57
C ILE A 600 20.92 21.92 26.79
N ALA A 601 19.98 22.57 27.49
CA ALA A 601 18.92 23.38 26.90
C ALA A 601 19.47 24.55 26.08
N ASN A 602 20.49 25.26 26.59
CA ASN A 602 21.14 26.35 25.87
C ASN A 602 21.68 25.87 24.52
N ARG A 603 22.37 24.71 24.50
CA ARG A 603 22.90 24.13 23.25
C ARG A 603 21.81 23.66 22.30
N LEU A 604 20.67 23.18 22.82
CA LEU A 604 19.54 22.77 21.99
C LEU A 604 18.87 23.96 21.29
N ARG A 605 18.65 25.08 22.00
CA ARG A 605 17.99 26.27 21.44
C ARG A 605 18.73 26.85 20.23
N ASP A 606 20.07 26.75 20.21
CA ASP A 606 20.89 27.21 19.09
C ASP A 606 20.69 26.36 17.81
N LYS A 607 20.17 25.13 17.96
CA LYS A 607 20.12 24.13 16.90
C LYS A 607 18.72 23.81 16.43
N ILE A 608 17.73 23.83 17.29
CA ILE A 608 16.37 23.39 16.95
C ILE A 608 15.32 24.21 17.69
N GLN A 609 14.30 24.67 16.94
CA GLN A 609 13.22 25.52 17.46
C GLN A 609 11.93 24.74 17.74
N ASN A 610 11.69 23.66 16.98
CA ASN A 610 10.57 22.75 17.14
C ASN A 610 11.05 21.32 16.96
N VAL A 611 10.41 20.37 17.65
CA VAL A 611 10.68 18.94 17.51
C VAL A 611 9.37 18.20 17.38
N ASP A 612 9.23 17.34 16.38
CA ASP A 612 8.03 16.50 16.20
C ASP A 612 8.21 15.14 16.88
N ALA A 613 9.39 14.54 16.75
CA ALA A 613 9.72 13.27 17.37
C ALA A 613 11.06 13.29 18.10
N VAL A 614 11.10 12.64 19.27
CA VAL A 614 12.33 12.38 20.01
C VAL A 614 12.55 10.88 20.06
N PHE A 615 13.78 10.45 19.73
CA PHE A 615 14.23 9.06 19.82
C PHE A 615 15.40 8.96 20.80
N TYR A 616 15.15 8.38 21.97
CA TYR A 616 16.15 8.28 23.02
C TYR A 616 16.86 6.92 23.00
N HIS A 617 18.15 6.93 22.63
CA HIS A 617 19.01 5.74 22.60
C HIS A 617 20.30 5.90 23.42
N SER A 618 20.41 6.96 24.22
CA SER A 618 21.61 7.18 25.04
C SER A 618 21.70 6.14 26.14
N TYR A 619 22.88 5.53 26.24
CA TYR A 619 23.17 4.51 27.25
C TYR A 619 24.62 4.63 27.70
N MET A 620 24.86 4.42 28.99
CA MET A 620 26.20 4.33 29.55
C MET A 620 26.33 3.10 30.44
N HIS A 621 27.38 2.32 30.18
CA HIS A 621 27.80 1.23 31.05
C HIS A 621 29.10 1.67 31.75
N PRO A 622 29.13 1.78 33.10
CA PRO A 622 30.36 1.97 33.86
C PRO A 622 31.35 0.82 33.60
N VAL A 623 32.65 1.06 33.74
CA VAL A 623 33.67 0.03 33.51
C VAL A 623 33.64 -0.98 34.68
N SER A 624 33.34 -2.25 34.42
CA SER A 624 33.46 -3.34 35.40
C SER A 624 34.75 -4.15 35.18
N GLN A 625 35.52 -4.42 36.22
CA GLN A 625 36.79 -5.19 36.14
C GLN A 625 36.62 -6.72 36.25
N GLY A 626 35.50 -7.30 35.83
CA GLY A 626 35.15 -8.70 36.15
C GLY A 626 34.80 -9.60 34.95
N ASN A 627 34.35 -10.83 35.26
CA ASN A 627 33.95 -11.89 34.33
C ASN A 627 32.50 -11.69 33.78
N ALA A 628 31.99 -12.61 32.94
CA ALA A 628 30.66 -12.51 32.33
C ALA A 628 29.49 -12.33 33.32
N LYS A 629 29.63 -12.85 34.55
CA LYS A 629 28.67 -12.64 35.64
C LYS A 629 28.77 -11.24 36.22
N ASP A 630 29.99 -10.73 36.35
CA ASP A 630 30.24 -9.39 36.91
C ASP A 630 29.80 -8.27 35.96
N PHE A 631 29.66 -8.55 34.66
CA PHE A 631 29.24 -7.56 33.67
C PHE A 631 27.91 -6.89 34.04
N TRP A 632 26.94 -7.67 34.53
CA TRP A 632 25.63 -7.15 34.97
C TRP A 632 25.54 -6.90 36.49
N SER A 633 26.62 -7.13 37.25
CA SER A 633 26.60 -7.14 38.72
C SER A 633 26.54 -5.75 39.38
N ASN A 634 26.88 -4.69 38.65
CA ASN A 634 26.90 -3.32 39.17
C ASN A 634 25.62 -2.55 38.78
N ALA A 635 24.47 -3.17 39.05
CA ALA A 635 23.15 -2.66 38.63
C ALA A 635 22.85 -1.27 39.19
N ASP A 636 23.29 -0.96 40.41
CA ASP A 636 23.09 0.33 41.08
C ASP A 636 23.78 1.49 40.36
N GLU A 637 25.06 1.34 39.99
CA GLU A 637 25.79 2.40 39.29
C GLU A 637 25.30 2.58 37.85
N VAL A 638 25.01 1.48 37.15
CA VAL A 638 24.35 1.52 35.84
C VAL A 638 23.01 2.25 35.96
N SER A 639 22.24 1.97 37.00
CA SER A 639 20.93 2.59 37.21
C SER A 639 21.05 4.10 37.43
N LYS A 640 21.86 4.51 38.41
CA LYS A 640 22.10 5.93 38.75
C LYS A 640 22.49 6.76 37.53
N VAL A 641 23.45 6.28 36.73
CA VAL A 641 23.95 7.03 35.57
C VAL A 641 22.89 7.14 34.47
N ASN A 642 22.18 6.06 34.14
CA ASN A 642 21.21 6.08 33.04
C ASN A 642 19.90 6.80 33.39
N VAL A 643 19.46 6.76 34.65
CA VAL A 643 18.37 7.61 35.13
C VAL A 643 18.76 9.08 35.00
N LEU A 644 19.95 9.46 35.49
CA LEU A 644 20.42 10.85 35.43
C LEU A 644 20.55 11.37 34.00
N LEU A 645 21.09 10.58 33.06
CA LEU A 645 21.16 10.92 31.64
C LEU A 645 19.78 11.23 31.04
N PHE A 646 18.76 10.49 31.45
CA PHE A 646 17.40 10.63 30.94
C PHE A 646 16.71 11.85 31.55
N GLU A 647 16.76 11.97 32.88
CA GLU A 647 16.20 13.09 33.64
C GLU A 647 16.78 14.44 33.21
N ASN A 648 18.11 14.51 33.03
CA ASN A 648 18.76 15.73 32.55
C ASN A 648 18.29 16.12 31.15
N PHE A 649 18.09 15.14 30.26
CA PHE A 649 17.64 15.39 28.90
C PHE A 649 16.17 15.85 28.83
N ILE A 650 15.24 15.17 29.53
CA ILE A 650 13.84 15.62 29.58
C ILE A 650 13.71 16.98 30.29
N GLY A 651 14.55 17.25 31.31
CA GLY A 651 14.68 18.55 31.94
C GLY A 651 15.15 19.61 30.94
N ALA A 652 16.15 19.27 30.11
CA ALA A 652 16.68 20.17 29.09
C ALA A 652 15.64 20.50 28.00
N LEU A 653 14.83 19.53 27.57
CA LEU A 653 13.73 19.79 26.64
C LEU A 653 12.72 20.78 27.23
N ARG A 654 12.38 20.60 28.52
CA ARG A 654 11.48 21.52 29.24
C ARG A 654 12.05 22.93 29.32
N GLU A 655 13.31 23.07 29.73
CA GLU A 655 14.03 24.36 29.79
C GLU A 655 14.19 25.01 28.40
N ALA A 656 14.36 24.21 27.35
CA ALA A 656 14.46 24.68 25.96
C ALA A 656 13.09 25.07 25.37
N GLY A 657 11.98 24.73 26.03
CA GLY A 657 10.62 24.93 25.51
C GLY A 657 10.24 23.97 24.38
N LEU A 658 10.98 22.87 24.20
CA LEU A 658 10.79 21.89 23.13
C LEU A 658 9.75 20.85 23.54
N LYS A 659 8.66 20.73 22.78
CA LYS A 659 7.54 19.83 23.08
C LYS A 659 7.30 18.87 21.93
N PRO A 660 7.80 17.63 21.99
CA PRO A 660 7.59 16.67 20.91
C PRO A 660 6.13 16.23 20.82
N ARG A 661 5.66 15.95 19.60
CA ARG A 661 4.39 15.24 19.37
C ARG A 661 4.48 13.81 19.89
N ARG A 662 5.63 13.15 19.66
CA ARG A 662 5.93 11.81 20.18
C ARG A 662 7.33 11.70 20.77
N PHE A 663 7.43 11.08 21.94
CA PHE A 663 8.71 10.73 22.55
C PHE A 663 8.84 9.21 22.61
N LEU A 664 9.85 8.65 21.95
CA LEU A 664 10.17 7.23 21.98
C LEU A 664 11.41 6.96 22.83
N LEU A 665 11.26 6.07 23.80
CA LEU A 665 12.32 5.56 24.67
C LEU A 665 12.64 4.11 24.30
N GLN A 666 13.90 3.83 23.97
CA GLN A 666 14.36 2.46 23.81
C GLN A 666 14.87 1.91 25.14
N THR A 667 14.32 0.77 25.55
CA THR A 667 14.75 -0.02 26.71
C THR A 667 15.37 -1.33 26.21
N GLY A 668 14.98 -2.48 26.74
CA GLY A 668 15.44 -3.78 26.29
C GLY A 668 14.78 -4.92 27.04
N THR A 669 15.15 -6.15 26.69
CA THR A 669 14.59 -7.36 27.31
C THR A 669 14.95 -7.54 28.79
N LYS A 670 15.87 -6.72 29.36
CA LYS A 670 16.08 -6.59 30.82
C LYS A 670 14.77 -6.30 31.56
N GLN A 671 13.79 -5.68 30.87
CA GLN A 671 12.41 -5.47 31.36
C GLN A 671 11.79 -6.72 31.99
N TYR A 672 12.09 -7.90 31.46
CA TYR A 672 11.49 -9.18 31.84
C TYR A 672 12.40 -10.01 32.76
N GLY A 673 13.56 -9.49 33.15
CA GLY A 673 14.48 -10.18 34.05
C GLY A 673 15.26 -11.34 33.43
N PHE A 674 15.35 -11.47 32.10
CA PHE A 674 16.06 -12.61 31.47
C PHE A 674 17.53 -12.78 31.90
N TYR A 675 18.19 -11.71 32.33
CA TYR A 675 19.56 -11.73 32.84
C TYR A 675 19.68 -12.34 34.24
N LEU A 676 18.57 -12.44 34.99
CA LEU A 676 18.50 -13.04 36.33
C LEU A 676 18.15 -14.53 36.28
N GLY A 677 17.66 -15.03 35.15
CA GLY A 677 17.30 -16.43 34.96
C GLY A 677 15.98 -16.62 34.21
N PRO A 678 15.31 -17.79 34.39
CA PRO A 678 14.12 -18.13 33.61
C PRO A 678 12.94 -17.20 33.91
N ALA A 679 12.51 -16.46 32.89
CA ALA A 679 11.32 -15.59 32.95
C ALA A 679 10.09 -16.27 32.33
N ALA A 680 8.95 -15.57 32.34
CA ALA A 680 7.78 -15.99 31.59
C ALA A 680 8.07 -15.91 30.09
N ILE A 681 7.70 -16.97 29.34
CA ILE A 681 7.94 -17.06 27.90
C ILE A 681 6.66 -17.53 27.16
N PRO A 682 6.31 -16.92 26.02
CA PRO A 682 6.89 -15.67 25.52
C PRO A 682 6.53 -14.50 26.46
N ALA A 683 7.46 -13.58 26.68
CA ALA A 683 7.20 -12.39 27.49
C ALA A 683 6.29 -11.41 26.74
N PHE A 684 5.31 -10.86 27.44
CA PHE A 684 4.34 -9.89 26.91
C PHE A 684 4.58 -8.51 27.49
N GLU A 685 4.22 -7.46 26.75
CA GLU A 685 4.40 -6.09 27.23
C GLU A 685 3.58 -5.77 28.49
N SER A 686 2.53 -6.56 28.74
CA SER A 686 1.65 -6.54 29.90
C SER A 686 2.21 -7.26 31.13
N ASP A 687 3.34 -7.95 31.03
CA ASP A 687 3.93 -8.67 32.15
C ASP A 687 4.36 -7.68 33.26
N PRO A 688 4.25 -8.09 34.54
CA PRO A 688 4.58 -7.21 35.66
C PRO A 688 6.08 -6.86 35.70
N ARG A 689 6.39 -5.69 36.29
CA ARG A 689 7.78 -5.29 36.56
C ARG A 689 8.47 -6.30 37.46
N ILE A 690 9.71 -6.68 37.13
CA ILE A 690 10.55 -7.60 37.89
C ILE A 690 11.37 -6.80 38.90
N THR A 691 11.09 -6.97 40.20
CA THR A 691 11.72 -6.21 41.30
C THR A 691 12.79 -7.01 42.05
N LEU A 692 13.36 -8.03 41.41
CA LEU A 692 14.39 -8.88 42.00
C LEU A 692 15.78 -8.23 42.02
N ASP A 693 15.98 -7.20 41.20
CA ASP A 693 17.22 -6.43 41.06
C ASP A 693 16.89 -5.03 40.50
N GLU A 694 17.81 -4.08 40.64
CA GLU A 694 17.61 -2.69 40.21
C GLU A 694 17.53 -2.59 38.66
N ASN A 695 16.45 -2.00 38.16
CA ASN A 695 16.20 -1.83 36.74
C ASN A 695 15.77 -0.40 36.39
N PHE A 696 16.72 0.38 35.87
CA PHE A 696 16.52 1.78 35.52
C PHE A 696 15.49 2.03 34.42
N TYR A 697 15.12 1.02 33.64
CA TYR A 697 14.05 1.15 32.63
C TYR A 697 12.75 1.61 33.28
N TYR A 698 12.42 1.11 34.47
CA TYR A 698 11.17 1.48 35.15
C TYR A 698 11.16 2.95 35.57
N ALA A 699 12.27 3.45 36.11
CA ALA A 699 12.41 4.87 36.47
C ALA A 699 12.36 5.77 35.22
N GLN A 700 12.96 5.35 34.10
CA GLN A 700 12.88 6.08 32.83
C GLN A 700 11.46 6.07 32.25
N GLU A 701 10.75 4.93 32.29
CA GLU A 701 9.35 4.83 31.87
C GLU A 701 8.45 5.76 32.69
N ASP A 702 8.60 5.77 34.03
CA ASP A 702 7.83 6.61 34.94
C ASP A 702 8.10 8.11 34.68
N ALA A 703 9.38 8.48 34.53
CA ALA A 703 9.78 9.84 34.22
C ALA A 703 9.30 10.30 32.83
N LEU A 704 9.29 9.39 31.84
CA LEU A 704 8.79 9.66 30.49
C LEU A 704 7.28 9.92 30.51
N GLU A 705 6.51 9.07 31.18
CA GLU A 705 5.07 9.21 31.30
C GLU A 705 4.71 10.54 31.96
N ALA A 706 5.36 10.85 33.09
CA ALA A 706 5.18 12.11 33.80
C ALA A 706 5.55 13.34 32.94
N TYR A 707 6.65 13.27 32.18
CA TYR A 707 7.06 14.32 31.25
C TYR A 707 6.01 14.54 30.15
N CYS A 708 5.62 13.46 29.46
CA CYS A 708 4.67 13.52 28.35
C CYS A 708 3.30 14.04 28.81
N GLN A 709 2.82 13.60 29.97
CA GLN A 709 1.61 14.11 30.59
C GLN A 709 1.70 15.63 30.87
N ALA A 710 2.84 16.10 31.39
CA ALA A 710 3.03 17.52 31.73
C ALA A 710 3.08 18.44 30.50
N VAL A 711 3.58 17.96 29.35
CA VAL A 711 3.75 18.79 28.13
C VAL A 711 2.67 18.54 27.07
N GLY A 712 1.77 17.58 27.28
CA GLY A 712 0.74 17.19 26.32
C GLY A 712 1.27 16.34 25.15
N ALA A 713 2.40 15.66 25.33
CA ALA A 713 2.98 14.75 24.36
C ALA A 713 2.46 13.32 24.57
N LYS A 714 2.60 12.46 23.56
CA LYS A 714 2.42 11.02 23.71
C LYS A 714 3.78 10.32 23.80
N TRP A 715 3.84 9.15 24.42
CA TRP A 715 5.07 8.37 24.54
C TRP A 715 5.01 7.02 23.82
N ASN A 716 6.17 6.46 23.53
CA ASN A 716 6.34 5.08 23.11
C ASN A 716 7.55 4.46 23.81
N VAL A 717 7.47 3.17 24.13
CA VAL A 717 8.61 2.40 24.64
C VAL A 717 8.86 1.20 23.73
N THR A 718 10.10 0.98 23.33
CA THR A 718 10.51 -0.21 22.57
C THR A 718 11.41 -1.11 23.41
N ARG A 719 11.23 -2.43 23.31
CA ARG A 719 11.95 -3.46 24.08
C ARG A 719 12.67 -4.43 23.13
N PRO A 720 13.80 -4.02 22.52
CA PRO A 720 14.60 -4.92 21.69
C PRO A 720 15.37 -5.96 22.51
N SER A 721 15.70 -7.06 21.86
CA SER A 721 16.65 -8.08 22.31
C SER A 721 18.11 -7.65 22.03
N TYR A 722 19.05 -8.59 21.93
CA TYR A 722 20.38 -8.33 21.40
C TYR A 722 20.28 -7.71 20.01
N ILE A 723 20.95 -6.55 19.85
CA ILE A 723 20.82 -5.73 18.65
C ILE A 723 21.91 -6.07 17.66
N ILE A 724 21.52 -6.54 16.47
CA ILE A 724 22.41 -6.81 15.33
C ILE A 724 22.63 -5.50 14.56
N GLY A 725 23.89 -5.13 14.36
CA GLY A 725 24.28 -3.97 13.56
C GLY A 725 25.76 -3.64 13.73
N ALA A 726 26.27 -2.70 12.94
CA ALA A 726 27.69 -2.32 12.97
C ALA A 726 27.85 -0.79 13.01
N VAL A 727 28.71 -0.32 13.91
CA VAL A 727 29.13 1.09 14.05
C VAL A 727 30.55 1.15 14.59
N SER A 728 31.30 2.20 14.30
CA SER A 728 32.74 2.29 14.62
C SER A 728 33.05 2.27 16.12
N ASP A 729 32.22 2.88 16.97
CA ASP A 729 32.51 3.10 18.40
C ASP A 729 31.58 2.33 19.36
N GLY A 730 30.80 1.39 18.84
CA GLY A 730 29.73 0.68 19.55
C GLY A 730 30.16 -0.67 20.13
N LEU A 731 31.06 -0.67 21.11
CA LEU A 731 31.67 -1.91 21.65
C LEU A 731 30.75 -2.79 22.50
N LEU A 732 29.55 -2.32 22.85
CA LEU A 732 28.51 -3.17 23.45
C LEU A 732 27.75 -3.93 22.36
N ASN A 733 28.47 -4.81 21.70
CA ASN A 733 27.96 -5.57 20.57
C ASN A 733 28.56 -6.97 20.59
N HIS A 734 27.70 -7.96 20.83
CA HIS A 734 28.10 -9.35 21.03
C HIS A 734 28.76 -9.95 19.79
N LEU A 735 28.45 -9.43 18.59
CA LEU A 735 29.03 -9.89 17.33
C LEU A 735 30.49 -9.49 17.16
N ILE A 736 30.98 -8.44 17.82
CA ILE A 736 32.40 -8.05 17.74
C ILE A 736 33.26 -9.17 18.34
N GLY A 737 32.94 -9.63 19.56
CA GLY A 737 33.68 -10.71 20.21
C GLY A 737 33.60 -12.03 19.44
N ILE A 738 32.43 -12.36 18.90
CA ILE A 738 32.20 -13.58 18.09
C ILE A 738 32.98 -13.51 16.76
N GLY A 739 32.98 -12.38 16.07
CA GLY A 739 33.72 -12.18 14.83
C GLY A 739 35.23 -12.22 15.03
N ILE A 740 35.74 -11.63 16.12
CA ILE A 740 37.16 -11.73 16.52
C ILE A 740 37.54 -13.19 16.79
N TYR A 741 36.69 -13.90 17.54
CA TYR A 741 36.91 -15.32 17.83
C TYR A 741 37.02 -16.15 16.55
N ALA A 742 36.07 -16.00 15.63
CA ALA A 742 36.09 -16.73 14.36
C ALA A 742 37.32 -16.38 13.50
N ALA A 743 37.67 -15.10 13.39
CA ALA A 743 38.82 -14.64 12.63
C ALA A 743 40.16 -15.19 13.18
N VAL A 744 40.35 -15.15 14.50
CA VAL A 744 41.57 -15.64 15.13
C VAL A 744 41.67 -17.17 15.01
N GLN A 745 40.57 -17.89 15.24
CA GLN A 745 40.55 -19.35 15.08
C GLN A 745 40.88 -19.76 13.62
N ALA A 746 40.34 -19.05 12.63
CA ALA A 746 40.67 -19.26 11.22
C ALA A 746 42.16 -19.01 10.93
N HIS A 747 42.75 -17.93 11.47
CA HIS A 747 44.18 -17.64 11.31
C HIS A 747 45.09 -18.68 11.96
N LEU A 748 44.68 -19.20 13.12
CA LEU A 748 45.39 -20.27 13.83
C LEU A 748 45.14 -21.67 13.23
N ASN A 749 44.29 -21.78 12.20
CA ASN A 749 43.83 -23.04 11.62
C ASN A 749 43.26 -24.01 12.68
N GLN A 750 42.50 -23.45 13.64
CA GLN A 750 41.83 -24.18 14.71
C GLN A 750 40.31 -24.08 14.55
N PRO A 751 39.54 -25.13 14.85
CA PRO A 751 38.09 -25.06 14.76
C PRO A 751 37.49 -24.08 15.78
N ILE A 752 36.39 -23.41 15.42
CA ILE A 752 35.61 -22.62 16.38
C ILE A 752 34.83 -23.57 17.30
N THR A 753 35.14 -23.56 18.60
CA THR A 753 34.52 -24.43 19.59
C THR A 753 33.45 -23.64 20.35
N TYR A 754 32.26 -24.22 20.52
CA TYR A 754 31.22 -23.56 21.30
C TYR A 754 31.54 -23.61 22.81
N PRO A 755 31.52 -22.47 23.53
CA PRO A 755 31.91 -22.44 24.94
C PRO A 755 30.86 -23.02 25.90
N GLY A 756 29.57 -22.95 25.52
CA GLY A 756 28.44 -23.38 26.36
C GLY A 756 28.12 -24.88 26.28
N ASP A 757 27.07 -25.29 26.99
CA ASP A 757 26.50 -26.63 26.91
C ASP A 757 25.43 -26.77 25.81
N TYR A 758 24.90 -27.98 25.63
CA TYR A 758 23.84 -28.24 24.66
C TYR A 758 22.55 -27.46 24.95
N ALA A 759 22.26 -27.14 26.22
CA ALA A 759 21.12 -26.31 26.56
C ALA A 759 21.31 -24.86 26.03
N ALA A 760 22.51 -24.29 26.17
CA ALA A 760 22.83 -22.99 25.60
C ALA A 760 22.89 -22.99 24.05
N TRP A 761 23.29 -24.11 23.46
CA TRP A 761 23.37 -24.31 22.00
C TRP A 761 21.98 -24.36 21.34
N ASP A 762 21.05 -25.11 21.92
CA ASP A 762 19.71 -25.34 21.37
C ASP A 762 18.66 -24.34 21.86
N ARG A 763 18.99 -23.44 22.81
CA ARG A 763 18.00 -22.49 23.32
C ARG A 763 17.47 -21.57 22.21
N GLU A 764 16.16 -21.44 22.17
CA GLU A 764 15.49 -20.47 21.33
C GLU A 764 15.67 -19.05 21.89
N GLN A 765 16.04 -18.14 21.00
CA GLN A 765 16.08 -16.71 21.25
C GLN A 765 15.46 -15.95 20.09
N VAL A 766 15.14 -14.69 20.35
CA VAL A 766 14.83 -13.70 19.31
C VAL A 766 15.97 -12.69 19.21
N GLN A 767 16.27 -12.22 18.00
CA GLN A 767 17.24 -11.14 17.79
C GLN A 767 16.56 -9.90 17.22
N SER A 768 17.19 -8.74 17.43
CA SER A 768 16.65 -7.47 16.95
C SER A 768 17.64 -6.83 15.99
N THR A 769 17.28 -6.68 14.72
CA THR A 769 18.15 -5.97 13.77
C THR A 769 18.00 -4.46 13.91
N GLY A 770 19.11 -3.73 14.01
CA GLY A 770 19.13 -2.28 14.23
C GLY A 770 18.33 -1.51 13.17
N LEU A 771 18.38 -1.93 11.91
CA LEU A 771 17.60 -1.32 10.83
C LEU A 771 16.09 -1.59 10.98
N LEU A 772 15.69 -2.82 11.32
CA LEU A 772 14.28 -3.16 11.58
C LEU A 772 13.75 -2.39 12.79
N ASN A 773 14.53 -2.30 13.87
CA ASN A 773 14.17 -1.52 15.06
C ASN A 773 13.95 -0.04 14.73
N ALA A 774 14.80 0.54 13.87
CA ALA A 774 14.67 1.92 13.45
C ALA A 774 13.40 2.16 12.61
N TYR A 775 13.11 1.29 11.64
CA TYR A 775 11.85 1.34 10.89
C TYR A 775 10.63 1.18 11.78
N PHE A 776 10.69 0.27 12.76
CA PHE A 776 9.63 0.08 13.75
C PHE A 776 9.43 1.32 14.62
N ALA A 777 10.52 1.93 15.08
CA ALA A 777 10.48 3.15 15.87
C ALA A 777 9.89 4.32 15.10
N GLU A 778 10.25 4.51 13.83
CA GLU A 778 9.63 5.51 12.96
C GLU A 778 8.13 5.25 12.79
N TRP A 779 7.75 4.01 12.46
CA TRP A 779 6.35 3.62 12.31
C TRP A 779 5.54 3.90 13.59
N LEU A 780 6.09 3.62 14.77
CA LEU A 780 5.44 3.90 16.05
C LEU A 780 5.16 5.40 16.22
N VAL A 781 6.14 6.26 15.93
CA VAL A 781 5.94 7.71 16.15
C VAL A 781 5.00 8.35 15.14
N LEU A 782 4.90 7.78 13.94
CA LEU A 782 3.99 8.24 12.89
C LEU A 782 2.57 7.68 13.07
N THR A 783 2.40 6.52 13.71
CA THR A 783 1.10 5.91 13.93
C THR A 783 0.39 6.52 15.15
N ASP A 784 -0.76 7.14 14.95
CA ASP A 784 -1.45 7.85 16.05
C ASP A 784 -2.01 6.92 17.14
N LYS A 785 -2.43 5.70 16.75
CA LYS A 785 -3.03 4.73 17.67
C LYS A 785 -2.03 4.11 18.63
N THR A 786 -0.75 4.10 18.29
CA THR A 786 0.30 3.47 19.12
C THR A 786 0.74 4.34 20.28
N GLY A 787 0.21 5.57 20.43
CA GLY A 787 0.68 6.49 21.47
C GLY A 787 0.31 6.04 22.88
N ASN A 788 1.24 6.26 23.80
CA ASN A 788 1.21 5.83 25.21
C ASN A 788 1.25 4.32 25.37
N GLU A 789 2.07 3.64 24.55
CA GLU A 789 2.18 2.19 24.55
C GLU A 789 3.63 1.71 24.47
N ALA A 790 3.90 0.60 25.15
CA ALA A 790 5.14 -0.17 25.05
C ALA A 790 5.00 -1.34 24.06
N PHE A 791 6.09 -1.67 23.36
CA PHE A 791 6.13 -2.74 22.36
C PHE A 791 7.44 -3.55 22.45
N ASN A 792 7.32 -4.87 22.38
CA ASN A 792 8.43 -5.75 22.04
C ASN A 792 8.80 -5.58 20.56
N ILE A 793 10.09 -5.66 20.24
CA ILE A 793 10.55 -5.61 18.84
C ILE A 793 11.70 -6.58 18.58
N HIS A 794 11.48 -7.46 17.61
CA HIS A 794 12.44 -8.38 17.04
C HIS A 794 11.94 -8.77 15.64
N ASP A 795 12.71 -9.57 14.92
CA ASP A 795 12.40 -9.98 13.55
C ASP A 795 11.16 -10.88 13.39
N GLY A 796 10.72 -11.56 14.46
CA GLY A 796 9.61 -12.50 14.44
C GLY A 796 10.00 -13.93 14.07
N LEU A 797 11.30 -14.22 13.94
CA LEU A 797 11.82 -15.54 13.57
C LEU A 797 12.57 -16.18 14.74
N SER A 798 12.60 -17.51 14.76
CA SER A 798 13.35 -18.28 15.77
C SER A 798 14.85 -18.26 15.45
N PHE A 799 15.66 -18.04 16.49
CA PHE A 799 17.11 -18.07 16.40
C PHE A 799 17.70 -19.03 17.44
N THR A 800 18.68 -19.84 17.03
CA THR A 800 19.52 -20.65 17.93
C THR A 800 21.00 -20.49 17.58
N TRP A 801 21.86 -20.57 18.60
CA TRP A 801 23.31 -20.59 18.40
C TRP A 801 23.77 -21.83 17.66
N GLY A 802 23.10 -22.97 17.86
CA GLY A 802 23.44 -24.21 17.18
C GLY A 802 23.25 -24.19 15.67
N ARG A 803 22.42 -23.28 15.15
CA ARG A 803 22.33 -23.00 13.72
C ARG A 803 23.34 -21.95 13.26
N LEU A 804 23.61 -20.93 14.08
CA LEU A 804 24.56 -19.88 13.71
C LEU A 804 26.01 -20.38 13.71
N TRP A 805 26.41 -21.23 14.65
CA TRP A 805 27.80 -21.64 14.81
C TRP A 805 28.38 -22.34 13.58
N PRO A 806 27.68 -23.32 12.97
CA PRO A 806 28.14 -23.93 11.72
C PRO A 806 28.23 -22.91 10.57
N TYR A 807 27.26 -22.00 10.45
CA TYR A 807 27.31 -20.93 9.44
C TYR A 807 28.50 -20.00 9.65
N LEU A 808 28.78 -19.60 10.89
CA LEU A 808 29.94 -18.78 11.23
C LEU A 808 31.26 -19.45 10.81
N ALA A 809 31.39 -20.76 11.07
CA ALA A 809 32.56 -21.53 10.65
C ALA A 809 32.71 -21.55 9.12
N GLN A 810 31.61 -21.80 8.43
CA GLN A 810 31.56 -21.78 6.96
C GLN A 810 31.96 -20.41 6.41
N TRP A 811 31.45 -19.31 6.96
CA TRP A 811 31.75 -17.97 6.47
C TRP A 811 33.22 -17.60 6.62
N TYR A 812 33.89 -18.10 7.66
CA TYR A 812 35.34 -17.89 7.90
C TYR A 812 36.22 -19.00 7.31
N ASN A 813 35.62 -19.97 6.60
CA ASN A 813 36.31 -21.14 6.03
C ASN A 813 37.17 -21.90 7.08
N VAL A 814 36.56 -22.20 8.22
CA VAL A 814 37.19 -22.90 9.35
C VAL A 814 36.27 -24.02 9.86
N GLY A 815 36.86 -25.06 10.47
CA GLY A 815 36.06 -26.11 11.13
C GLY A 815 35.33 -25.61 12.37
N TRP A 816 34.40 -26.39 12.90
CA TRP A 816 33.72 -26.12 14.17
C TRP A 816 33.56 -27.39 15.01
N ASN A 817 33.46 -27.22 16.32
CA ASN A 817 33.12 -28.28 17.26
C ASN A 817 31.79 -27.96 17.96
N PRO A 818 30.91 -28.97 18.15
CA PRO A 818 29.71 -28.82 18.98
C PRO A 818 30.09 -28.59 20.45
N PRO A 819 29.10 -28.34 21.34
CA PRO A 819 29.32 -28.40 22.78
C PRO A 819 30.01 -29.70 23.21
N GLU A 820 30.79 -29.63 24.29
CA GLU A 820 31.47 -30.79 24.87
C GLU A 820 30.45 -31.85 25.34
N ALA A 821 30.73 -33.13 25.06
CA ALA A 821 29.85 -34.23 25.41
C ALA A 821 30.08 -34.73 26.85
N ASP A 822 31.31 -34.58 27.36
CA ASP A 822 31.65 -34.95 28.73
C ASP A 822 31.22 -33.88 29.74
N VAL A 823 30.12 -34.17 30.46
CA VAL A 823 29.56 -33.29 31.50
C VAL A 823 30.59 -32.93 32.59
N ALA A 824 31.58 -33.79 32.86
CA ALA A 824 32.60 -33.55 33.89
C ALA A 824 33.57 -32.41 33.54
N ARG A 825 33.64 -32.01 32.27
CA ARG A 825 34.49 -30.89 31.81
C ARG A 825 33.85 -29.52 31.98
N TYR A 826 32.56 -29.47 32.29
CA TYR A 826 31.85 -28.22 32.46
C TYR A 826 32.10 -27.59 33.83
N ARG A 827 32.45 -26.31 33.81
CA ARG A 827 32.40 -25.45 34.98
C ARG A 827 30.97 -24.96 35.13
N THR A 828 30.41 -25.17 36.32
CA THR A 828 29.01 -24.84 36.63
C THR A 828 28.95 -23.64 37.56
N MET A 829 28.18 -22.63 37.19
CA MET A 829 27.96 -21.44 37.99
C MET A 829 26.46 -21.13 38.10
N GLN A 830 25.98 -20.93 39.31
CA GLN A 830 24.58 -20.59 39.56
C GLN A 830 24.38 -19.07 39.47
N LEU A 831 23.33 -18.62 38.77
CA LEU A 831 22.97 -17.20 38.73
C LEU A 831 22.45 -16.74 40.11
N PRO A 832 22.76 -15.50 40.54
CA PRO A 832 22.36 -14.98 41.85
C PRO A 832 20.84 -14.68 41.93
N GLY A 833 20.28 -14.78 43.15
CA GLY A 833 18.90 -14.34 43.48
C GLY A 833 18.04 -15.45 44.09
N PRO A 834 17.26 -15.21 45.16
CA PRO A 834 16.54 -16.28 45.87
C PRO A 834 15.39 -16.91 45.06
N GLN A 835 14.95 -16.26 43.97
CA GLN A 835 13.80 -16.65 43.16
C GLN A 835 14.06 -16.33 41.67
N THR A 836 13.39 -17.05 40.76
CA THR A 836 13.41 -16.76 39.31
C THR A 836 12.51 -15.58 38.97
N PRO A 837 12.73 -14.85 37.85
CA PRO A 837 11.84 -13.78 37.41
C PRO A 837 10.36 -14.19 37.28
N ARG A 838 10.08 -15.44 36.91
CA ARG A 838 8.71 -15.98 36.85
C ARG A 838 8.13 -16.41 38.20
N GLY A 839 8.92 -16.39 39.28
CA GLY A 839 8.52 -16.74 40.64
C GLY A 839 8.49 -18.25 40.97
N TYR A 840 8.84 -19.13 40.02
CA TYR A 840 8.85 -20.58 40.23
C TYR A 840 9.90 -21.31 39.38
N GLY A 841 10.16 -22.57 39.75
CA GLY A 841 11.11 -23.46 39.06
C GLY A 841 12.57 -23.24 39.47
N PRO A 842 13.50 -24.01 38.87
CA PRO A 842 14.90 -23.97 39.26
C PRO A 842 15.56 -22.66 38.83
N GLN A 843 16.57 -22.23 39.61
CA GLN A 843 17.49 -21.16 39.20
C GLN A 843 18.25 -21.59 37.95
N ALA A 844 18.55 -20.64 37.07
CA ALA A 844 19.35 -20.92 35.90
C ALA A 844 20.80 -21.19 36.28
N THR A 845 21.36 -22.17 35.58
CA THR A 845 22.73 -22.62 35.68
C THR A 845 23.48 -22.21 34.43
N LEU A 846 24.64 -21.57 34.59
CA LEU A 846 25.58 -21.33 33.51
C LEU A 846 26.59 -22.47 33.50
N ARG A 847 26.69 -23.17 32.38
CA ARG A 847 27.69 -24.21 32.14
C ARG A 847 28.55 -23.83 30.96
N SER A 848 29.86 -23.84 31.15
CA SER A 848 30.82 -23.65 30.07
C SER A 848 32.10 -24.44 30.28
N THR A 849 32.77 -24.80 29.18
CA THR A 849 34.12 -25.38 29.22
C THR A 849 35.18 -24.28 29.26
N PHE A 850 34.91 -23.14 28.62
CA PHE A 850 35.69 -21.91 28.65
C PHE A 850 34.80 -20.69 28.41
N SER A 851 35.34 -19.48 28.59
CA SER A 851 34.70 -18.23 28.17
C SER A 851 35.54 -17.52 27.12
N LEU A 852 34.93 -16.73 26.24
CA LEU A 852 35.66 -15.90 25.28
C LEU A 852 36.56 -14.89 26.00
N LEU A 853 36.18 -14.43 27.20
CA LEU A 853 37.06 -13.61 28.02
C LEU A 853 38.34 -14.35 28.41
N GLU A 854 38.23 -15.57 28.95
CA GLU A 854 39.40 -16.40 29.29
C GLU A 854 40.24 -16.71 28.05
N TRP A 855 39.59 -17.09 26.95
CA TRP A 855 40.25 -17.33 25.66
C TRP A 855 41.06 -16.11 25.21
N SER A 856 40.54 -14.90 25.42
CA SER A 856 41.24 -13.67 25.02
C SER A 856 42.58 -13.47 25.73
N HIS A 857 42.77 -14.02 26.94
CA HIS A 857 44.01 -13.90 27.72
C HIS A 857 45.12 -14.84 27.26
N ASN A 858 44.87 -15.73 26.29
CA ASN A 858 45.92 -16.58 25.74
C ASN A 858 46.94 -15.74 24.93
N PRO A 859 48.25 -15.78 25.27
CA PRO A 859 49.28 -15.04 24.53
C PRO A 859 49.34 -15.36 23.02
N GLU A 860 49.00 -16.59 22.62
CA GLU A 860 48.97 -16.99 21.21
C GLU A 860 47.81 -16.31 20.44
N VAL A 861 46.66 -16.18 21.10
CA VAL A 861 45.48 -15.48 20.56
C VAL A 861 45.77 -13.99 20.37
N GLU A 862 46.40 -13.36 21.36
CA GLU A 862 46.78 -11.95 21.27
C GLU A 862 47.83 -11.71 20.16
N LYS A 863 48.78 -12.63 20.01
CA LYS A 863 49.76 -12.59 18.92
C LYS A 863 49.08 -12.71 17.55
N ALA A 864 48.19 -13.69 17.38
CA ALA A 864 47.44 -13.88 16.14
C ALA A 864 46.62 -12.64 15.76
N TRP A 865 45.97 -12.00 16.74
CA TRP A 865 45.26 -10.75 16.47
C TRP A 865 46.19 -9.61 16.05
N LYS A 866 47.37 -9.47 16.66
CA LYS A 866 48.34 -8.43 16.25
C LYS A 866 48.76 -8.61 14.78
N GLU A 867 48.97 -9.85 14.34
CA GLU A 867 49.28 -10.17 12.95
C GLU A 867 48.10 -9.81 12.01
N LEU A 868 46.87 -10.24 12.35
CA LEU A 868 45.67 -9.90 11.59
C LEU A 868 45.40 -8.39 11.55
N ALA A 869 45.58 -7.70 12.67
CA ALA A 869 45.39 -6.26 12.78
C ALA A 869 46.34 -5.50 11.86
N GLN A 870 47.61 -5.93 11.78
CA GLN A 870 48.58 -5.37 10.85
C GLN A 870 48.21 -5.68 9.39
N GLN A 871 47.85 -6.93 9.09
CA GLN A 871 47.52 -7.37 7.73
C GLN A 871 46.27 -6.67 7.16
N HIS A 872 45.24 -6.51 7.97
CA HIS A 872 43.94 -5.95 7.55
C HIS A 872 43.77 -4.48 7.93
N SER A 873 44.81 -3.84 8.48
CA SER A 873 44.77 -2.43 8.94
C SER A 873 43.62 -2.17 9.91
N LEU A 874 43.40 -3.08 10.87
CA LEU A 874 42.32 -2.98 11.83
C LEU A 874 42.54 -1.81 12.81
N VAL A 875 41.46 -1.12 13.17
CA VAL A 875 41.50 0.07 14.03
C VAL A 875 41.18 -0.24 15.50
N LEU A 876 40.60 -1.42 15.77
CA LEU A 876 40.24 -1.86 17.11
C LEU A 876 41.37 -2.73 17.70
N ASN A 877 41.82 -2.38 18.91
CA ASN A 877 42.58 -3.30 19.76
C ASN A 877 41.65 -3.87 20.86
N PRO A 878 41.05 -5.05 20.65
CA PRO A 878 40.11 -5.64 21.60
C PRO A 878 40.82 -6.26 22.82
N PHE A 879 42.15 -6.33 22.82
CA PHE A 879 42.96 -6.92 23.88
C PHE A 879 43.51 -5.89 24.88
N ASP A 880 43.25 -4.60 24.66
CA ASP A 880 43.48 -3.54 25.64
C ASP A 880 42.62 -3.79 26.89
N ASP A 881 43.18 -3.64 28.08
CA ASP A 881 42.48 -3.87 29.35
C ASP A 881 41.19 -3.04 29.47
N HIS A 882 41.12 -1.88 28.80
CA HIS A 882 39.92 -1.05 28.78
C HIS A 882 38.76 -1.65 27.97
N TYR A 883 39.05 -2.42 26.93
CA TYR A 883 38.03 -2.94 25.99
C TYR A 883 37.78 -4.44 26.14
N ARG A 884 38.78 -5.20 26.59
CA ARG A 884 38.78 -6.66 26.62
C ARG A 884 37.57 -7.24 27.34
N SER A 885 37.34 -6.87 28.60
CA SER A 885 36.17 -7.35 29.35
C SER A 885 34.87 -6.91 28.70
N ARG A 886 34.78 -5.68 28.19
CA ARG A 886 33.55 -5.16 27.57
C ARG A 886 33.14 -5.93 26.31
N ILE A 887 34.10 -6.35 25.50
CA ILE A 887 33.84 -7.07 24.24
C ILE A 887 33.52 -8.53 24.55
N PHE A 888 34.41 -9.22 25.26
CA PHE A 888 34.33 -10.66 25.40
C PHE A 888 33.32 -11.09 26.47
N SER A 889 33.21 -10.40 27.61
CA SER A 889 32.19 -10.69 28.62
C SER A 889 30.76 -10.44 28.09
N PHE A 890 30.59 -9.43 27.23
CA PHE A 890 29.28 -9.17 26.60
C PHE A 890 28.92 -10.25 25.59
N ALA A 891 29.88 -10.71 24.77
CA ALA A 891 29.69 -11.85 23.89
C ALA A 891 29.37 -13.13 24.68
N ASP A 892 30.11 -13.40 25.77
CA ASP A 892 29.85 -14.52 26.68
C ASP A 892 28.43 -14.46 27.25
N SER A 893 27.93 -13.27 27.65
CA SER A 893 26.55 -13.13 28.15
C SER A 893 25.48 -13.51 27.12
N ALA A 894 25.76 -13.32 25.83
CA ALA A 894 24.83 -13.62 24.75
C ALA A 894 24.80 -15.12 24.39
N ILE A 895 25.95 -15.80 24.49
CA ILE A 895 26.10 -17.20 24.06
C ILE A 895 26.02 -18.19 25.23
N ILE A 896 26.49 -17.84 26.43
CA ILE A 896 26.51 -18.73 27.61
C ILE A 896 25.22 -18.53 28.42
N GLY A 897 24.38 -19.56 28.50
CA GLY A 897 23.22 -19.63 29.40
C GLY A 897 22.10 -20.51 28.86
N GLU A 898 21.33 -21.14 29.75
CA GLU A 898 20.33 -22.16 29.35
C GLU A 898 18.91 -21.60 29.19
N ALA A 899 18.60 -20.42 29.72
CA ALA A 899 17.25 -19.87 29.70
C ALA A 899 16.88 -19.32 28.30
N PRO A 900 15.70 -19.70 27.74
CA PRO A 900 15.18 -19.09 26.51
C PRO A 900 14.90 -17.59 26.68
N MET A 901 15.05 -16.85 25.58
CA MET A 901 14.75 -15.41 25.53
C MET A 901 13.80 -15.13 24.38
N VAL A 902 12.50 -15.32 24.65
CA VAL A 902 11.43 -15.17 23.65
C VAL A 902 10.46 -14.10 24.14
N THR A 903 10.21 -13.09 23.31
CA THR A 903 9.20 -12.06 23.54
C THR A 903 8.13 -12.14 22.45
N SER A 904 6.93 -11.63 22.71
CA SER A 904 5.84 -11.64 21.72
C SER A 904 5.73 -10.30 21.00
N VAL A 905 5.73 -10.32 19.67
CA VAL A 905 5.40 -9.16 18.80
C VAL A 905 3.92 -9.10 18.41
N ARG A 906 3.04 -9.88 19.04
CA ARG A 906 1.60 -9.93 18.70
C ARG A 906 0.96 -8.53 18.72
N LYS A 907 1.37 -7.68 19.66
CA LYS A 907 0.82 -6.34 19.83
C LYS A 907 1.19 -5.47 18.62
N ALA A 908 2.45 -5.47 18.20
CA ALA A 908 2.88 -4.78 16.99
C ALA A 908 2.08 -5.23 15.75
N ARG A 909 1.87 -6.54 15.59
CA ARG A 909 1.07 -7.12 14.48
C ARG A 909 -0.39 -6.66 14.52
N LEU A 910 -1.01 -6.63 15.70
CA LEU A 910 -2.38 -6.13 15.88
C LEU A 910 -2.53 -4.64 15.50
N PHE A 911 -1.48 -3.85 15.74
CA PHE A 911 -1.47 -2.43 15.38
C PHE A 911 -1.08 -2.18 13.91
N GLY A 912 -0.66 -3.22 13.18
CA GLY A 912 -0.42 -3.16 11.74
C GLY A 912 1.04 -3.20 11.30
N PHE A 913 2.00 -3.43 12.21
CA PHE A 913 3.41 -3.57 11.83
C PHE A 913 3.73 -5.02 11.47
N PHE A 914 4.16 -5.25 10.23
CA PHE A 914 4.48 -6.59 9.73
C PHE A 914 5.95 -6.81 9.30
N GLY A 915 6.83 -5.83 9.53
CA GLY A 915 8.24 -5.93 9.16
C GLY A 915 8.92 -7.18 9.75
N THR A 916 9.78 -7.81 8.95
CA THR A 916 10.55 -9.00 9.31
C THR A 916 11.90 -8.98 8.58
N VAL A 917 12.93 -9.57 9.17
CA VAL A 917 14.24 -9.80 8.52
C VAL A 917 14.78 -11.15 8.97
N ASP A 918 15.70 -11.75 8.22
CA ASP A 918 16.40 -12.95 8.69
C ASP A 918 17.56 -12.56 9.61
N SER A 919 17.53 -13.02 10.86
CA SER A 919 18.60 -12.88 11.85
C SER A 919 19.96 -13.37 11.34
N TYR A 920 20.02 -14.54 10.72
CA TYR A 920 21.27 -15.15 10.27
C TYR A 920 21.90 -14.31 9.16
N HIS A 921 21.08 -13.89 8.19
CA HIS A 921 21.49 -12.98 7.13
C HIS A 921 21.88 -11.59 7.68
N SER A 922 21.14 -11.07 8.67
CA SER A 922 21.47 -9.80 9.33
C SER A 922 22.82 -9.86 10.03
N ILE A 923 23.15 -10.96 10.69
CA ILE A 923 24.45 -11.19 11.33
C ILE A 923 25.57 -11.26 10.28
N PHE A 924 25.36 -12.02 9.20
CA PHE A 924 26.30 -12.11 8.09
C PHE A 924 26.67 -10.73 7.54
N ASN A 925 25.65 -9.90 7.28
CA ASN A 925 25.83 -8.52 6.78
C ASN A 925 26.50 -7.62 7.82
N ALA A 926 26.14 -7.76 9.10
CA ALA A 926 26.76 -6.99 10.17
C ALA A 926 28.25 -7.30 10.31
N LEU A 927 28.68 -8.57 10.18
CA LEU A 927 30.10 -8.94 10.23
C LEU A 927 30.89 -8.35 9.04
N HIS A 928 30.32 -8.38 7.84
CA HIS A 928 30.91 -7.70 6.68
C HIS A 928 31.03 -6.19 6.88
N GLU A 929 30.00 -5.57 7.46
CA GLU A 929 30.01 -4.14 7.73
C GLU A 929 31.03 -3.78 8.83
N MET A 930 31.17 -4.59 9.87
CA MET A 930 32.24 -4.44 10.87
C MET A 930 33.63 -4.55 10.24
N ALA A 931 33.80 -5.42 9.24
CA ALA A 931 35.04 -5.54 8.49
C ALA A 931 35.31 -4.31 7.61
N ARG A 932 34.28 -3.76 6.96
CA ARG A 932 34.36 -2.47 6.24
C ARG A 932 34.81 -1.34 7.17
N LEU A 933 34.30 -1.33 8.40
CA LEU A 933 34.68 -0.41 9.47
C LEU A 933 36.02 -0.75 10.13
N ARG A 934 36.70 -1.82 9.69
CA ARG A 934 38.01 -2.28 10.18
C ARG A 934 38.02 -2.64 11.66
N LEU A 935 36.89 -3.11 12.19
CA LEU A 935 36.77 -3.56 13.58
C LEU A 935 37.17 -5.02 13.73
N ILE A 936 36.89 -5.83 12.71
CA ILE A 936 37.19 -7.26 12.65
C ILE A 936 37.74 -7.64 11.28
N VAL A 937 38.36 -8.82 11.17
CA VAL A 937 38.54 -9.46 9.88
C VAL A 937 37.18 -10.00 9.44
N GLY A 938 36.77 -9.64 8.23
CA GLY A 938 35.47 -10.05 7.70
C GLY A 938 35.42 -11.52 7.32
N PRO A 939 34.21 -12.06 7.13
CA PRO A 939 34.08 -13.40 6.59
C PRO A 939 34.68 -13.52 5.19
N THR A 940 35.15 -14.72 4.85
CA THR A 940 35.69 -15.06 3.52
C THR A 940 34.58 -15.32 2.49
N ALA A 941 33.42 -15.79 2.94
CA ALA A 941 32.26 -16.00 2.09
C ALA A 941 31.69 -14.66 1.62
N SER A 942 31.51 -14.50 0.30
CA SER A 942 31.03 -13.24 -0.31
C SER A 942 29.50 -13.12 -0.38
N LYS A 943 28.78 -14.22 -0.11
CA LYS A 943 27.32 -14.29 -0.13
C LYS A 943 26.81 -15.17 1.01
N PHE A 944 25.62 -14.86 1.48
CA PHE A 944 24.86 -15.70 2.38
C PHE A 944 24.17 -16.81 1.56
N GLU A 945 24.48 -18.06 1.85
CA GLU A 945 23.83 -19.23 1.24
C GLU A 945 22.85 -19.81 2.26
N HIS A 946 21.59 -19.98 1.86
CA HIS A 946 20.50 -20.46 2.72
C HIS A 946 20.64 -21.95 3.05
#